data_AF-A2ERV1-F1
#
_entry.id   AF-A2ERV1-F1
#
_cell.length_a   1.000
_cell.length_b   1.000
_cell.length_c   1.000
_cell.angle_alpha   90.00
_cell.angle_beta   90.00
_cell.angle_gamma   90.00
#
_symmetry.space_group_name_H-M   'P 1'
#
loop_
_entity.id
_entity.type
_entity.pdbx_description
1 polymer ?
#
loop_
_entity_poly.entity_id
_entity_poly.type
_entity_poly.pdbx_seq_one_letter_code
_entity_poly.pdbx_strand_id
1 'polypeptide(L)'
;MEELCNLLRTIYISNSDEGRSAAEQQQAAMMEQNPLEFLLNCLQIACSPNLATESELAVILLFSISKRTKILSNQEILVPFWDQFGEAIQNLLISPSLSSDKKKLLCSIIAEIVLVRYSTDPSVNMIQEYLIQMISADIRYLPWIMYSISEILEYSTDFAGFDPNYLIQLITNESSEPIMKIKLYFAMCYHSDLFPQLHELFNPIIESISPEIMLESFKILRTFSERNSVFFEQHINEFSPYICQIILNNESEDVKIQALIAISAIAENQVYMFKGSQVFHQQFLDMLIQVMSIVDDDSEIDLLNSYNTLASIASDTINSTHKNFEDEYIKQCFENIMKGDNLQLIYGMLLFVGEIDFHILPDNFDDIFKFINHEHPRLRFAAFHSLLSCSKSLMSNNDLFQEVLTIIIQQLEEEKEIVILREITRVLKRLLKVNLSKSSFDEEIYSQLYPTLISCFDLFNDEIIICNILKSTTYLLTKVSWETIEPDFPDLVEFLSSILNIDSVVLVSQACISFGQILYEFSENFDIEEEGNEELIDSFFQKEIEIFNDENAHPKLVSKIRESINEYIVIMGPKTFSKYAESLIEPSVRLISTLPTEIEMSSSDGVVTSGYYTVPNPPNGLHVYFLQTTIESYVSSLKLLQSCIKSLKELYLNYIPDTYAACSQLMTQNYFIEPIRIESFSTIFSIISTFKESDNVSDYIVQSIDFYKDILNQPWKYKGFEKMTSEMNNILHYTYKPNVGFIVSQEKIAELVGIVKIYLDSLLKQKIEIEDDKAKWGLVPYEDCDDVSVPFDNLLKLYKTLGKLVPNNINNLFETNYAESIPEIIKNLYIQKFVVNLLMSHIKTMHNIDLFDRYEPLIISVLDSKPEFVSTDEDQNHLGVGDPNELYADNLLCIYKKLVKIFGKIRISPERARFWVQKTFEVFDYDRICDEMFFLSHSYALSVVAILFNIYFNDVTDDEFQNFFMRLPPDVPTYNPVSMAVKFCISDPERFYNNISDKIGYTSLISVIASCFKKTVNFPAKSLLRLAKEVYYLCQINPKFFACFGICYETALEQKNNDSYRKETFSYVQVHNLIDLVTVFNKITAQAKQQQMQQQNQQESN
;
A
#
# COMPACT_ATOMS: atom_id res chain seq x y z
N MET A 1 -42.39 -4.64 35.49
CA MET A 1 -41.53 -5.44 36.42
C MET A 1 -41.63 -6.96 36.25
N GLU A 2 -42.64 -7.69 36.79
CA GLU A 2 -42.61 -9.19 36.81
C GLU A 2 -42.46 -9.82 35.41
N GLU A 3 -43.21 -9.32 34.43
CA GLU A 3 -43.10 -9.67 33.02
C GLU A 3 -41.66 -9.50 32.48
N LEU A 4 -41.01 -8.37 32.79
CA LEU A 4 -39.64 -8.07 32.40
C LEU A 4 -38.61 -8.94 33.14
N CYS A 5 -38.88 -9.36 34.38
CA CYS A 5 -38.03 -10.33 35.09
C CYS A 5 -38.08 -11.71 34.40
N ASN A 6 -39.27 -12.13 33.95
CA ASN A 6 -39.43 -13.36 33.19
C ASN A 6 -38.83 -13.24 31.78
N LEU A 7 -38.88 -12.06 31.17
CA LEU A 7 -38.21 -11.75 29.91
C LEU A 7 -36.68 -11.90 30.04
N LEU A 8 -36.06 -11.24 31.02
CA LEU A 8 -34.62 -11.34 31.32
C LEU A 8 -34.18 -12.80 31.53
N ARG A 9 -34.92 -13.56 32.34
CA ARG A 9 -34.66 -15.01 32.54
C ARG A 9 -34.75 -15.79 31.22
N THR A 10 -35.72 -15.48 30.37
CA THR A 10 -35.91 -16.16 29.09
C THR A 10 -34.81 -15.81 28.08
N ILE A 11 -34.27 -14.58 28.12
CA ILE A 11 -33.17 -14.17 27.24
C ILE A 11 -31.84 -14.80 27.67
N TYR A 12 -31.50 -14.74 28.96
CA TYR A 12 -30.15 -15.07 29.44
C TYR A 12 -30.00 -16.43 30.16
N ILE A 13 -31.09 -17.13 30.49
CA ILE A 13 -31.07 -18.43 31.21
C ILE A 13 -31.84 -19.54 30.46
N SER A 14 -32.56 -19.22 29.39
CA SER A 14 -33.27 -20.24 28.59
C SER A 14 -32.32 -21.01 27.68
N ASN A 15 -32.44 -22.35 27.71
CA ASN A 15 -31.80 -23.25 26.75
C ASN A 15 -32.66 -23.46 25.47
N SER A 16 -33.67 -22.62 25.23
CA SER A 16 -34.53 -22.67 24.04
C SER A 16 -34.30 -21.42 23.19
N ASP A 17 -33.70 -21.58 22.02
CA ASP A 17 -33.46 -20.49 21.07
C ASP A 17 -34.76 -19.86 20.54
N GLU A 18 -35.81 -20.66 20.31
CA GLU A 18 -37.15 -20.15 19.98
C GLU A 18 -37.70 -19.23 21.08
N GLY A 19 -37.57 -19.66 22.35
CA GLY A 19 -38.00 -18.88 23.51
C GLY A 19 -37.17 -17.61 23.70
N ARG A 20 -35.84 -17.70 23.51
CA ARG A 20 -34.94 -16.53 23.55
C ARG A 20 -35.29 -15.52 22.47
N SER A 21 -35.42 -15.96 21.21
CA SER A 21 -35.74 -15.06 20.08
C SER A 21 -37.10 -14.39 20.23
N ALA A 22 -38.13 -15.10 20.72
CA ALA A 22 -39.42 -14.50 21.03
C ALA A 22 -39.33 -13.45 22.15
N ALA A 23 -38.50 -13.69 23.17
CA ALA A 23 -38.27 -12.74 24.26
C ALA A 23 -37.45 -11.51 23.80
N GLU A 24 -36.45 -11.69 22.91
CA GLU A 24 -35.69 -10.60 22.29
C GLU A 24 -36.59 -9.72 21.41
N GLN A 25 -37.51 -10.31 20.65
CA GLN A 25 -38.51 -9.56 19.87
C GLN A 25 -39.48 -8.78 20.78
N GLN A 26 -39.96 -9.39 21.87
CA GLN A 26 -40.78 -8.69 22.86
C GLN A 26 -40.00 -7.56 23.56
N GLN A 27 -38.72 -7.75 23.87
CA GLN A 27 -37.83 -6.73 24.42
C GLN A 27 -37.73 -5.52 23.49
N ALA A 28 -37.46 -5.75 22.20
CA ALA A 28 -37.40 -4.69 21.19
C ALA A 28 -38.74 -3.93 21.10
N ALA A 29 -39.86 -4.65 20.99
CA ALA A 29 -41.18 -4.04 20.89
C ALA A 29 -41.58 -3.22 22.13
N MET A 30 -41.17 -3.62 23.34
CA MET A 30 -41.38 -2.82 24.57
C MET A 30 -40.50 -1.56 24.59
N MET A 31 -39.26 -1.67 24.10
CA MET A 31 -38.29 -0.59 24.05
C MET A 31 -38.67 0.49 23.01
N GLU A 32 -39.25 0.10 21.87
CA GLU A 32 -39.78 1.03 20.87
C GLU A 32 -41.02 1.79 21.37
N GLN A 33 -41.87 1.16 22.18
CA GLN A 33 -43.14 1.75 22.63
C GLN A 33 -42.98 2.82 23.71
N ASN A 34 -42.13 2.58 24.72
CA ASN A 34 -41.81 3.57 25.75
C ASN A 34 -40.38 3.36 26.28
N PRO A 35 -39.34 3.85 25.58
CA PRO A 35 -37.94 3.56 25.92
C PRO A 35 -37.55 4.05 27.32
N LEU A 36 -38.04 5.22 27.75
CA LEU A 36 -37.75 5.75 29.09
C LEU A 36 -38.35 4.85 30.19
N GLU A 37 -39.63 4.47 30.08
CA GLU A 37 -40.26 3.57 31.05
C GLU A 37 -39.61 2.18 31.05
N PHE A 38 -39.16 1.69 29.89
CA PHE A 38 -38.42 0.43 29.78
C PHE A 38 -37.09 0.47 30.54
N LEU A 39 -36.28 1.52 30.31
CA LEU A 39 -35.00 1.75 31.00
C LEU A 39 -35.20 1.88 32.53
N LEU A 40 -36.22 2.63 32.96
CA LEU A 40 -36.53 2.80 34.39
C LEU A 40 -37.04 1.51 35.04
N ASN A 41 -37.82 0.68 34.34
CA ASN A 41 -38.19 -0.66 34.82
C ASN A 41 -36.95 -1.57 34.97
N CYS A 42 -36.00 -1.52 34.04
CA CYS A 42 -34.73 -2.25 34.17
C CYS A 42 -33.93 -1.77 35.38
N LEU A 43 -33.80 -0.46 35.58
CA LEU A 43 -33.13 0.12 36.74
C LEU A 43 -33.79 -0.29 38.06
N GLN A 44 -35.12 -0.33 38.12
CA GLN A 44 -35.84 -0.77 39.32
C GLN A 44 -35.58 -2.26 39.66
N ILE A 45 -35.38 -3.11 38.65
CA ILE A 45 -34.96 -4.51 38.83
C ILE A 45 -33.49 -4.58 39.29
N ALA A 46 -32.59 -3.80 38.71
CA ALA A 46 -31.19 -3.69 39.16
C ALA A 46 -31.08 -3.26 40.64
N CYS A 47 -31.98 -2.39 41.10
CA CYS A 47 -32.05 -1.93 42.49
C CYS A 47 -32.73 -2.90 43.47
N SER A 48 -33.25 -4.05 43.03
CA SER A 48 -34.10 -4.93 43.85
C SER A 48 -33.30 -6.01 44.59
N PRO A 49 -33.00 -5.88 45.91
CA PRO A 49 -32.09 -6.78 46.62
C PRO A 49 -32.60 -8.23 46.77
N ASN A 50 -33.88 -8.46 46.52
CA ASN A 50 -34.50 -9.80 46.55
C ASN A 50 -34.40 -10.55 45.21
N LEU A 51 -33.83 -9.92 44.16
CA LEU A 51 -33.80 -10.39 42.79
C LEU A 51 -32.38 -10.41 42.22
N ALA A 52 -31.40 -10.89 43.00
CA ALA A 52 -29.97 -10.73 42.68
C ALA A 52 -29.61 -11.17 41.24
N THR A 53 -30.08 -12.34 40.81
CA THR A 53 -29.86 -12.82 39.43
C THR A 53 -30.46 -11.87 38.40
N GLU A 54 -31.73 -11.46 38.57
CA GLU A 54 -32.38 -10.55 37.64
C GLU A 54 -31.80 -9.13 37.69
N SER A 55 -31.23 -8.71 38.82
CA SER A 55 -30.49 -7.46 38.96
C SER A 55 -29.21 -7.46 38.12
N GLU A 56 -28.44 -8.55 38.15
CA GLU A 56 -27.27 -8.69 37.27
C GLU A 56 -27.67 -8.73 35.79
N LEU A 57 -28.74 -9.45 35.43
CA LEU A 57 -29.25 -9.48 34.06
C LEU A 57 -29.77 -8.10 33.60
N ALA A 58 -30.43 -7.35 34.48
CA ALA A 58 -30.89 -5.99 34.19
C ALA A 58 -29.72 -5.01 33.97
N VAL A 59 -28.59 -5.18 34.68
CA VAL A 59 -27.37 -4.39 34.43
C VAL A 59 -26.72 -4.78 33.10
N ILE A 60 -26.67 -6.07 32.75
CA ILE A 60 -26.20 -6.52 31.42
C ILE A 60 -27.08 -5.91 30.32
N LEU A 61 -28.40 -5.93 30.48
CA LEU A 61 -29.33 -5.37 29.50
C LEU A 61 -29.18 -3.85 29.39
N LEU A 62 -29.09 -3.12 30.52
CA LEU A 62 -28.86 -1.67 30.51
C LEU A 62 -27.54 -1.30 29.81
N PHE A 63 -26.47 -2.05 30.04
CA PHE A 63 -25.17 -1.87 29.36
C PHE A 63 -25.27 -2.16 27.86
N SER A 64 -25.92 -3.26 27.49
CA SER A 64 -26.18 -3.60 26.08
C SER A 64 -26.98 -2.50 25.39
N ILE A 65 -27.99 -1.93 26.05
CA ILE A 65 -28.80 -0.84 25.50
C ILE A 65 -27.97 0.46 25.39
N SER A 66 -27.21 0.83 26.41
CA SER A 66 -26.40 2.06 26.39
C SER A 66 -25.32 2.04 25.32
N LYS A 67 -24.68 0.89 25.09
CA LYS A 67 -23.60 0.75 24.09
C LYS A 67 -24.07 0.46 22.66
N ARG A 68 -25.22 -0.18 22.46
CA ARG A 68 -25.72 -0.56 21.12
C ARG A 68 -26.79 0.36 20.55
N THR A 69 -27.58 1.01 21.41
CA THR A 69 -28.73 1.82 20.95
C THR A 69 -28.45 3.31 21.08
N LYS A 70 -28.85 4.09 20.09
CA LYS A 70 -28.78 5.57 20.14
C LYS A 70 -29.91 6.19 20.97
N ILE A 71 -30.53 5.42 21.87
CA ILE A 71 -31.66 5.85 22.71
C ILE A 71 -31.21 6.91 23.72
N LEU A 72 -30.04 6.70 24.35
CA LEU A 72 -29.46 7.67 25.28
C LEU A 72 -28.96 8.96 24.59
N SER A 73 -28.80 8.96 23.27
CA SER A 73 -28.51 10.19 22.50
C SER A 73 -29.69 11.17 22.47
N ASN A 74 -30.92 10.72 22.78
CA ASN A 74 -32.07 11.61 22.92
C ASN A 74 -32.09 12.25 24.33
N GLN A 75 -31.89 13.57 24.42
CA GLN A 75 -31.92 14.32 25.68
C GLN A 75 -33.26 14.21 26.45
N GLU A 76 -34.38 13.99 25.75
CA GLU A 76 -35.70 13.77 26.40
C GLU A 76 -35.77 12.45 27.17
N ILE A 77 -34.89 11.50 26.86
CA ILE A 77 -34.75 10.20 27.55
C ILE A 77 -33.57 10.26 28.52
N LEU A 78 -32.43 10.82 28.09
CA LEU A 78 -31.19 10.87 28.85
C LEU A 78 -31.35 11.58 30.20
N VAL A 79 -31.97 12.77 30.21
CA VAL A 79 -32.05 13.57 31.44
C VAL A 79 -32.99 12.91 32.47
N PRO A 80 -34.25 12.53 32.14
CA PRO A 80 -35.12 11.86 33.11
C PRO A 80 -34.67 10.45 33.52
N PHE A 81 -33.86 9.78 32.69
CA PHE A 81 -33.19 8.54 33.08
C PHE A 81 -32.04 8.82 34.05
N TRP A 82 -31.17 9.79 33.74
CA TRP A 82 -30.05 10.19 34.60
C TRP A 82 -30.53 10.65 35.98
N ASP A 83 -31.61 11.43 36.07
CA ASP A 83 -32.13 11.92 37.36
C ASP A 83 -32.43 10.76 38.34
N GLN A 84 -32.99 9.65 37.84
CA GLN A 84 -33.28 8.45 38.65
C GLN A 84 -32.08 7.49 38.76
N PHE A 85 -31.23 7.43 37.73
CA PHE A 85 -30.01 6.62 37.74
C PHE A 85 -28.99 7.17 38.75
N GLY A 86 -28.83 8.50 38.82
CA GLY A 86 -27.99 9.22 39.76
C GLY A 86 -28.29 8.86 41.22
N GLU A 87 -29.57 8.87 41.61
CA GLU A 87 -30.03 8.44 42.94
C GLU A 87 -29.76 6.93 43.22
N ALA A 88 -29.76 6.10 42.17
CA ALA A 88 -29.57 4.66 42.28
C ALA A 88 -28.09 4.21 42.35
N ILE A 89 -27.17 4.86 41.62
CA ILE A 89 -25.76 4.46 41.47
C ILE A 89 -25.10 4.14 42.82
N GLN A 90 -25.30 5.00 43.83
CA GLN A 90 -24.72 4.82 45.16
C GLN A 90 -25.09 3.47 45.78
N ASN A 91 -26.37 3.11 45.74
CA ASN A 91 -26.87 1.85 46.30
C ASN A 91 -26.38 0.64 45.49
N LEU A 92 -26.31 0.76 44.16
CA LEU A 92 -25.88 -0.31 43.27
C LEU A 92 -24.39 -0.64 43.45
N LEU A 93 -23.51 0.36 43.54
CA LEU A 93 -22.06 0.15 43.67
C LEU A 93 -21.67 -0.51 45.00
N ILE A 94 -22.37 -0.22 46.10
CA ILE A 94 -22.15 -0.93 47.38
C ILE A 94 -23.00 -2.19 47.53
N SER A 95 -23.91 -2.51 46.60
CA SER A 95 -24.81 -3.65 46.75
C SER A 95 -24.03 -4.98 46.77
N PRO A 96 -24.33 -5.92 47.69
CA PRO A 96 -23.83 -7.29 47.62
C PRO A 96 -24.59 -8.16 46.59
N SER A 97 -25.66 -7.65 45.96
CA SER A 97 -26.43 -8.37 44.93
C SER A 97 -25.83 -8.30 43.53
N LEU A 98 -24.75 -7.53 43.33
CA LEU A 98 -24.03 -7.40 42.08
C LEU A 98 -22.57 -7.82 42.29
N SER A 99 -22.07 -8.72 41.45
CA SER A 99 -20.64 -9.08 41.38
C SER A 99 -19.78 -7.94 40.84
N SER A 100 -18.45 -8.08 41.01
CA SER A 100 -17.46 -7.07 40.60
C SER A 100 -17.62 -6.65 39.14
N ASP A 101 -17.79 -7.62 38.24
CA ASP A 101 -17.84 -7.34 36.80
C ASP A 101 -19.15 -6.68 36.37
N LYS A 102 -20.27 -6.92 37.07
CA LYS A 102 -21.50 -6.14 36.83
C LYS A 102 -21.38 -4.70 37.34
N LYS A 103 -20.55 -4.45 38.35
CA LYS A 103 -20.23 -3.08 38.77
C LYS A 103 -19.30 -2.38 37.77
N LYS A 104 -18.35 -3.09 37.15
CA LYS A 104 -17.61 -2.56 35.98
C LYS A 104 -18.58 -2.14 34.86
N LEU A 105 -19.51 -3.01 34.45
CA LEU A 105 -20.54 -2.66 33.45
C LEU A 105 -21.40 -1.45 33.87
N LEU A 106 -21.74 -1.31 35.15
CA LEU A 106 -22.44 -0.13 35.67
C LEU A 106 -21.60 1.15 35.53
N CYS A 107 -20.29 1.06 35.79
CA CYS A 107 -19.35 2.16 35.59
C CYS A 107 -19.25 2.56 34.11
N SER A 108 -19.32 1.61 33.19
CA SER A 108 -19.38 1.88 31.75
C SER A 108 -20.69 2.53 31.29
N ILE A 109 -21.83 2.22 31.93
CA ILE A 109 -23.10 2.95 31.70
C ILE A 109 -22.97 4.41 32.16
N ILE A 110 -22.32 4.65 33.32
CA ILE A 110 -22.04 6.01 33.80
C ILE A 110 -21.14 6.75 32.81
N ALA A 111 -20.07 6.11 32.32
CA ALA A 111 -19.14 6.71 31.36
C ALA A 111 -19.84 7.11 30.07
N GLU A 112 -20.67 6.22 29.49
CA GLU A 112 -21.45 6.51 28.29
C GLU A 112 -22.39 7.71 28.48
N ILE A 113 -23.09 7.79 29.62
CA ILE A 113 -23.98 8.92 29.91
C ILE A 113 -23.21 10.24 30.03
N VAL A 114 -22.02 10.24 30.64
CA VAL A 114 -21.18 11.45 30.70
C VAL A 114 -20.72 11.85 29.30
N LEU A 115 -20.22 10.92 28.50
CA LEU A 115 -19.74 11.18 27.14
C LEU A 115 -20.85 11.72 26.22
N VAL A 116 -22.03 11.13 26.24
CA VAL A 116 -23.19 11.59 25.46
C VAL A 116 -23.72 12.94 25.95
N ARG A 117 -23.68 13.20 27.27
CA ARG A 117 -24.08 14.51 27.81
C ARG A 117 -23.06 15.60 27.49
N TYR A 118 -21.77 15.34 27.68
CA TYR A 118 -20.68 16.28 27.43
C TYR A 118 -20.54 16.63 25.94
N SER A 119 -20.63 15.64 25.04
CA SER A 119 -20.63 15.87 23.58
C SER A 119 -21.85 16.68 23.09
N THR A 120 -22.96 16.70 23.85
CA THR A 120 -24.12 17.55 23.56
C THR A 120 -23.97 18.97 24.15
N ASP A 121 -23.35 19.10 25.33
CA ASP A 121 -23.22 20.35 26.08
C ASP A 121 -21.97 20.34 26.99
N PRO A 122 -20.79 20.73 26.46
CA PRO A 122 -19.54 20.76 27.23
C PRO A 122 -19.50 21.78 28.37
N SER A 123 -20.56 22.59 28.54
CA SER A 123 -20.62 23.60 29.62
C SER A 123 -21.19 23.06 30.93
N VAL A 124 -21.74 21.83 30.93
CA VAL A 124 -22.47 21.26 32.08
C VAL A 124 -21.67 20.12 32.71
N ASN A 125 -20.77 20.48 33.63
CA ASN A 125 -19.96 19.55 34.42
C ASN A 125 -20.71 18.90 35.61
N MET A 126 -22.05 18.95 35.61
CA MET A 126 -22.89 18.54 36.76
C MET A 126 -22.69 17.07 37.15
N ILE A 127 -22.44 16.18 36.18
CA ILE A 127 -22.24 14.75 36.45
C ILE A 127 -20.83 14.51 37.00
N GLN A 128 -19.84 15.20 36.45
CA GLN A 128 -18.45 15.17 36.88
C GLN A 128 -18.33 15.66 38.33
N GLU A 129 -18.98 16.78 38.67
CA GLU A 129 -19.11 17.27 40.04
C GLU A 129 -19.80 16.26 40.96
N TYR A 130 -20.85 15.58 40.51
CA TYR A 130 -21.54 14.54 41.30
C TYR A 130 -20.65 13.32 41.59
N LEU A 131 -19.87 12.86 40.60
CA LEU A 131 -18.92 11.76 40.75
C LEU A 131 -17.79 12.12 41.74
N ILE A 132 -17.29 13.36 41.69
CA ILE A 132 -16.32 13.90 42.67
C ILE A 132 -16.92 13.99 44.08
N GLN A 133 -18.19 14.44 44.19
CA GLN A 133 -18.91 14.48 45.46
C GLN A 133 -19.16 13.08 46.04
N MET A 134 -19.39 12.06 45.21
CA MET A 134 -19.50 10.66 45.66
C MET A 134 -18.20 10.17 46.32
N ILE A 135 -17.04 10.36 45.69
CA ILE A 135 -15.73 10.01 46.29
C ILE A 135 -15.55 10.74 47.63
N SER A 136 -15.94 12.01 47.68
CA SER A 136 -15.83 12.87 48.88
C SER A 136 -16.79 12.45 50.01
N ALA A 137 -17.87 11.73 49.70
CA ALA A 137 -18.88 11.29 50.66
C ALA A 137 -18.56 9.91 51.28
N ASP A 138 -18.04 8.96 50.50
CA ASP A 138 -17.60 7.65 51.00
C ASP A 138 -16.49 7.06 50.13
N ILE A 139 -15.35 6.74 50.76
CA ILE A 139 -14.18 6.15 50.10
C ILE A 139 -14.47 4.81 49.41
N ARG A 140 -15.54 4.10 49.80
CA ARG A 140 -15.94 2.82 49.17
C ARG A 140 -16.42 2.98 47.72
N TYR A 141 -16.72 4.19 47.27
CA TYR A 141 -17.01 4.46 45.86
C TYR A 141 -15.75 4.65 45.01
N LEU A 142 -14.59 4.93 45.62
CA LEU A 142 -13.38 5.38 44.92
C LEU A 142 -12.95 4.45 43.76
N PRO A 143 -12.83 3.12 43.90
CA PRO A 143 -12.41 2.25 42.79
C PRO A 143 -13.36 2.30 41.59
N TRP A 144 -14.67 2.29 41.86
CA TRP A 144 -15.72 2.31 40.85
C TRP A 144 -15.78 3.65 40.10
N ILE A 145 -15.66 4.76 40.84
CA ILE A 145 -15.68 6.08 40.23
C ILE A 145 -14.38 6.33 39.44
N MET A 146 -13.22 5.85 39.92
CA MET A 146 -11.98 5.86 39.13
C MET A 146 -12.12 5.03 37.84
N TYR A 147 -12.78 3.87 37.90
CA TYR A 147 -13.06 3.06 36.70
C TYR A 147 -13.95 3.83 35.69
N SER A 148 -15.06 4.44 36.15
CA SER A 148 -15.89 5.30 35.28
C SER A 148 -15.10 6.46 34.68
N ILE A 149 -14.30 7.16 35.48
CA ILE A 149 -13.49 8.30 35.02
C ILE A 149 -12.45 7.82 33.99
N SER A 150 -11.82 6.66 34.20
CA SER A 150 -10.87 6.08 33.24
C SER A 150 -11.56 5.86 31.88
N GLU A 151 -12.73 5.24 31.86
CA GLU A 151 -13.47 4.99 30.62
C GLU A 151 -14.03 6.27 29.98
N ILE A 152 -14.29 7.34 30.75
CA ILE A 152 -14.61 8.65 30.17
C ILE A 152 -13.38 9.19 29.43
N LEU A 153 -12.21 9.22 30.09
CA LEU A 153 -10.97 9.77 29.53
C LEU A 153 -10.42 8.97 28.33
N GLU A 154 -10.67 7.66 28.29
CA GLU A 154 -10.36 6.76 27.17
C GLU A 154 -11.12 7.07 25.87
N TYR A 155 -12.25 7.79 25.95
CA TYR A 155 -13.15 8.06 24.81
C TYR A 155 -13.51 9.54 24.61
N SER A 156 -13.10 10.44 25.50
CA SER A 156 -13.22 11.89 25.31
C SER A 156 -12.06 12.48 24.49
N THR A 157 -12.29 13.64 23.86
CA THR A 157 -11.27 14.39 23.10
C THR A 157 -10.43 15.33 23.96
N ASP A 158 -10.70 15.35 25.26
CA ASP A 158 -10.10 16.16 26.32
C ASP A 158 -10.32 15.46 27.67
N PHE A 159 -10.11 16.15 28.80
CA PHE A 159 -10.40 15.61 30.14
C PHE A 159 -11.90 15.59 30.52
N ALA A 160 -12.83 15.73 29.57
CA ALA A 160 -14.29 15.68 29.78
C ALA A 160 -14.83 16.59 30.90
N GLY A 161 -14.20 17.74 31.14
CA GLY A 161 -14.55 18.67 32.22
C GLY A 161 -13.98 18.33 33.61
N PHE A 162 -13.20 17.26 33.77
CA PHE A 162 -12.46 16.99 35.01
C PHE A 162 -11.18 17.85 35.12
N ASP A 163 -10.79 18.23 36.33
CA ASP A 163 -9.53 18.92 36.61
C ASP A 163 -8.36 17.92 36.65
N PRO A 164 -7.34 18.01 35.75
CA PRO A 164 -6.17 17.12 35.77
C PRO A 164 -5.44 17.09 37.12
N ASN A 165 -5.42 18.19 37.86
CA ASN A 165 -4.77 18.27 39.16
C ASN A 165 -5.49 17.42 40.22
N TYR A 166 -6.81 17.31 40.12
CA TYR A 166 -7.61 16.43 40.98
C TYR A 166 -7.45 14.95 40.59
N LEU A 167 -7.39 14.65 39.28
CA LEU A 167 -7.13 13.30 38.80
C LEU A 167 -5.75 12.78 39.24
N ILE A 168 -4.72 13.63 39.19
CA ILE A 168 -3.39 13.31 39.72
C ILE A 168 -3.42 13.10 41.25
N GLN A 169 -4.25 13.84 42.00
CA GLN A 169 -4.47 13.58 43.42
C GLN A 169 -5.13 12.20 43.67
N LEU A 170 -6.04 11.74 42.80
CA LEU A 170 -6.61 10.39 42.92
C LEU A 170 -5.59 9.28 42.62
N ILE A 171 -4.70 9.49 41.64
CA ILE A 171 -3.62 8.55 41.27
C ILE A 171 -2.58 8.47 42.39
N THR A 172 -2.11 9.62 42.89
CA THR A 172 -1.04 9.71 43.90
C THR A 172 -1.48 9.40 45.34
N ASN A 173 -2.78 9.43 45.64
CA ASN A 173 -3.30 9.09 46.96
C ASN A 173 -3.04 7.63 47.33
N GLU A 174 -2.38 7.39 48.47
CA GLU A 174 -2.09 6.04 49.00
C GLU A 174 -3.34 5.15 49.10
N SER A 175 -4.52 5.70 49.40
CA SER A 175 -5.74 4.91 49.65
C SER A 175 -6.45 4.37 48.39
N SER A 176 -6.05 4.76 47.18
CA SER A 176 -6.70 4.29 45.94
C SER A 176 -6.20 2.90 45.53
N GLU A 177 -7.08 2.08 44.97
CA GLU A 177 -6.77 0.70 44.56
C GLU A 177 -5.71 0.67 43.43
N PRO A 178 -4.63 -0.14 43.52
CA PRO A 178 -3.52 -0.10 42.57
C PRO A 178 -3.93 -0.27 41.09
N ILE A 179 -4.78 -1.25 40.77
CA ILE A 179 -5.26 -1.48 39.40
C ILE A 179 -6.02 -0.25 38.87
N MET A 180 -6.80 0.43 39.73
CA MET A 180 -7.54 1.63 39.35
C MET A 180 -6.65 2.88 39.23
N LYS A 181 -5.56 2.96 40.00
CA LYS A 181 -4.50 3.97 39.77
C LYS A 181 -3.87 3.80 38.40
N ILE A 182 -3.49 2.56 38.06
CA ILE A 182 -2.85 2.22 36.78
C ILE A 182 -3.82 2.48 35.61
N LYS A 183 -5.09 2.04 35.70
CA LYS A 183 -6.08 2.34 34.66
C LYS A 183 -6.31 3.85 34.49
N LEU A 184 -6.52 4.59 35.59
CA LEU A 184 -6.76 6.03 35.52
C LEU A 184 -5.52 6.80 35.01
N TYR A 185 -4.32 6.37 35.37
CA TYR A 185 -3.07 6.95 34.88
C TYR A 185 -2.92 6.78 33.36
N PHE A 186 -3.06 5.57 32.82
CA PHE A 186 -2.97 5.37 31.37
C PHE A 186 -4.16 5.99 30.62
N ALA A 187 -5.35 6.06 31.24
CA ALA A 187 -6.47 6.83 30.70
C ALA A 187 -6.19 8.34 30.61
N MET A 188 -5.45 8.92 31.57
CA MET A 188 -4.94 10.30 31.44
C MET A 188 -3.84 10.44 30.38
N CYS A 189 -3.01 9.41 30.17
CA CYS A 189 -1.90 9.47 29.21
C CYS A 189 -2.32 9.47 27.74
N TYR A 190 -3.60 9.24 27.41
CA TYR A 190 -4.15 9.60 26.09
C TYR A 190 -4.11 11.11 25.81
N HIS A 191 -4.01 11.93 26.86
CA HIS A 191 -4.00 13.39 26.82
C HIS A 191 -2.64 13.96 27.25
N SER A 192 -1.55 13.19 27.09
CA SER A 192 -0.19 13.55 27.54
C SER A 192 0.30 14.89 26.98
N ASP A 193 -0.04 15.21 25.74
CA ASP A 193 0.31 16.47 25.08
C ASP A 193 -0.27 17.70 25.80
N LEU A 194 -1.41 17.52 26.48
CA LEU A 194 -2.08 18.55 27.27
C LEU A 194 -1.48 18.66 28.69
N PHE A 195 -0.77 17.63 29.18
CA PHE A 195 -0.26 17.58 30.54
C PHE A 195 1.07 16.81 30.69
N PRO A 196 2.22 17.38 30.26
CA PRO A 196 3.52 16.69 30.25
C PRO A 196 4.02 16.15 31.61
N GLN A 197 3.49 16.64 32.74
CA GLN A 197 3.81 16.12 34.08
C GLN A 197 3.41 14.65 34.27
N LEU A 198 2.57 14.07 33.39
CA LEU A 198 2.25 12.63 33.42
C LEU A 198 3.49 11.75 33.18
N HIS A 199 4.50 12.25 32.46
CA HIS A 199 5.78 11.55 32.31
C HIS A 199 6.58 11.46 33.63
N GLU A 200 6.47 12.46 34.51
CA GLU A 200 7.12 12.44 35.84
C GLU A 200 6.52 11.36 36.77
N LEU A 201 5.29 10.91 36.48
CA LEU A 201 4.59 9.89 37.26
C LEU A 201 4.79 8.46 36.71
N PHE A 202 5.42 8.27 35.55
CA PHE A 202 5.52 6.96 34.90
C PHE A 202 6.28 5.94 35.77
N ASN A 203 7.53 6.22 36.12
CA ASN A 203 8.35 5.29 36.92
C ASN A 203 7.67 4.96 38.28
N PRO A 204 7.17 5.93 39.07
CA PRO A 204 6.39 5.63 40.28
C PRO A 204 5.15 4.73 40.08
N ILE A 205 4.50 4.79 38.91
CA ILE A 205 3.36 3.92 38.60
C ILE A 205 3.83 2.51 38.21
N ILE A 206 4.88 2.37 37.42
CA ILE A 206 5.46 1.06 37.08
C ILE A 206 6.05 0.37 38.32
N GLU A 207 6.75 1.10 39.19
CA GLU A 207 7.24 0.61 40.49
C GLU A 207 6.11 0.16 41.44
N SER A 208 4.87 0.57 41.20
CA SER A 208 3.71 0.15 42.00
C SER A 208 3.08 -1.18 41.57
N ILE A 209 3.52 -1.77 40.45
CA ILE A 209 3.01 -3.04 39.93
C ILE A 209 3.56 -4.21 40.77
N SER A 210 2.75 -4.71 41.72
CA SER A 210 3.08 -5.92 42.48
C SER A 210 2.71 -7.20 41.70
N PRO A 211 3.31 -8.37 42.01
CA PRO A 211 3.02 -9.63 41.32
C PRO A 211 1.52 -10.00 41.31
N GLU A 212 0.79 -9.67 42.39
CA GLU A 212 -0.63 -9.97 42.53
C GLU A 212 -1.55 -9.20 41.57
N ILE A 213 -1.06 -8.08 41.01
CA ILE A 213 -1.82 -7.22 40.07
C ILE A 213 -1.20 -7.18 38.67
N MET A 214 -0.09 -7.88 38.45
CA MET A 214 0.75 -7.78 37.26
C MET A 214 0.00 -8.15 35.97
N LEU A 215 -0.84 -9.20 36.01
CA LEU A 215 -1.66 -9.64 34.87
C LEU A 215 -2.62 -8.53 34.38
N GLU A 216 -3.41 -7.95 35.28
CA GLU A 216 -4.36 -6.88 34.95
C GLU A 216 -3.63 -5.59 34.55
N SER A 217 -2.46 -5.34 35.13
CA SER A 217 -1.60 -4.20 34.77
C SER A 217 -1.10 -4.31 33.32
N PHE A 218 -0.70 -5.51 32.88
CA PHE A 218 -0.29 -5.73 31.48
C PHE A 218 -1.46 -5.69 30.49
N LYS A 219 -2.67 -6.10 30.88
CA LYS A 219 -3.86 -5.87 30.03
C LYS A 219 -4.12 -4.37 29.81
N ILE A 220 -3.99 -3.55 30.86
CA ILE A 220 -4.13 -2.09 30.76
C ILE A 220 -3.04 -1.50 29.85
N LEU A 221 -1.77 -1.87 30.08
CA LEU A 221 -0.64 -1.45 29.26
C LEU A 221 -0.81 -1.84 27.79
N ARG A 222 -1.27 -3.06 27.51
CA ARG A 222 -1.59 -3.55 26.17
C ARG A 222 -2.64 -2.67 25.50
N THR A 223 -3.83 -2.53 26.08
CA THR A 223 -4.92 -1.71 25.50
C THR A 223 -4.51 -0.24 25.33
N PHE A 224 -3.63 0.27 26.20
CA PHE A 224 -3.03 1.60 26.03
C PHE A 224 -2.06 1.64 24.83
N SER A 225 -1.13 0.69 24.71
CA SER A 225 -0.17 0.61 23.60
C SER A 225 -0.84 0.41 22.23
N GLU A 226 -1.94 -0.35 22.15
CA GLU A 226 -2.76 -0.54 20.95
C GLU A 226 -3.40 0.78 20.43
N ARG A 227 -3.38 1.86 21.23
CA ARG A 227 -4.00 3.16 20.89
C ARG A 227 -3.04 4.37 20.98
N ASN A 228 -2.11 4.41 21.95
CA ASN A 228 -1.16 5.52 22.15
C ASN A 228 0.24 5.02 22.57
N SER A 229 0.91 4.25 21.71
CA SER A 229 2.29 3.84 21.97
C SER A 229 3.32 4.99 21.91
N VAL A 230 2.99 6.15 21.31
CA VAL A 230 3.90 7.31 21.21
C VAL A 230 4.38 7.76 22.60
N PHE A 231 3.51 7.68 23.60
CA PHE A 231 3.79 8.04 24.99
C PHE A 231 5.05 7.38 25.57
N PHE A 232 5.40 6.17 25.13
CA PHE A 232 6.55 5.43 25.66
C PHE A 232 7.92 5.99 25.19
N GLU A 233 7.98 6.92 24.23
CA GLU A 233 9.22 7.52 23.71
C GLU A 233 10.19 7.98 24.82
N GLN A 234 9.67 8.65 25.85
CA GLN A 234 10.48 9.19 26.95
C GLN A 234 10.91 8.14 27.98
N HIS A 235 10.39 6.92 27.88
CA HIS A 235 10.48 5.89 28.93
C HIS A 235 11.04 4.54 28.44
N ILE A 236 11.02 4.29 27.13
CA ILE A 236 11.24 2.95 26.56
C ILE A 236 12.60 2.33 26.91
N ASN A 237 13.63 3.15 27.10
CA ASN A 237 14.98 2.72 27.48
C ASN A 237 15.05 2.14 28.91
N GLU A 238 14.19 2.60 29.81
CA GLU A 238 14.09 2.10 31.21
C GLU A 238 12.99 1.03 31.33
N PHE A 239 11.94 1.14 30.52
CA PHE A 239 10.75 0.27 30.56
C PHE A 239 10.93 -1.07 29.84
N SER A 240 11.62 -1.10 28.69
CA SER A 240 11.82 -2.35 27.93
C SER A 240 12.69 -3.38 28.66
N PRO A 241 13.79 -3.04 29.38
CA PRO A 241 14.51 -4.01 30.20
C PRO A 241 13.63 -4.60 31.31
N TYR A 242 12.77 -3.79 31.93
CA TYR A 242 11.85 -4.22 32.99
C TYR A 242 10.83 -5.24 32.49
N ILE A 243 10.15 -4.98 31.36
CA ILE A 243 9.22 -5.96 30.77
C ILE A 243 9.95 -7.21 30.29
N CYS A 244 11.08 -7.06 29.57
CA CYS A 244 11.83 -8.22 29.09
C CYS A 244 12.29 -9.12 30.24
N GLN A 245 12.72 -8.55 31.38
CA GLN A 245 13.07 -9.33 32.56
C GLN A 245 11.85 -10.08 33.15
N ILE A 246 10.66 -9.48 33.18
CA ILE A 246 9.43 -10.14 33.64
C ILE A 246 9.05 -11.34 32.77
N ILE A 247 9.14 -11.22 31.45
CA ILE A 247 8.85 -12.32 30.50
C ILE A 247 9.81 -13.51 30.75
N LEU A 248 11.08 -13.22 31.06
CA LEU A 248 12.13 -14.22 31.27
C LEU A 248 12.18 -14.80 32.70
N ASN A 249 11.64 -14.10 33.70
CA ASN A 249 11.58 -14.53 35.12
C ASN A 249 10.63 -15.72 35.36
N ASN A 250 10.54 -16.20 36.61
CA ASN A 250 9.66 -17.31 37.02
C ASN A 250 8.20 -16.88 37.29
N GLU A 251 7.64 -15.96 36.48
CA GLU A 251 6.23 -15.55 36.55
C GLU A 251 5.30 -16.58 35.86
N SER A 252 3.98 -16.47 36.06
CA SER A 252 3.02 -17.34 35.39
C SER A 252 2.97 -17.09 33.88
N GLU A 253 2.63 -18.13 33.10
CA GLU A 253 2.61 -18.02 31.64
C GLU A 253 1.60 -16.96 31.14
N ASP A 254 0.44 -16.83 31.78
CA ASP A 254 -0.53 -15.75 31.51
C ASP A 254 0.09 -14.36 31.62
N VAL A 255 0.89 -14.11 32.67
CA VAL A 255 1.58 -12.83 32.91
C VAL A 255 2.63 -12.60 31.83
N LYS A 256 3.43 -13.61 31.50
CA LYS A 256 4.43 -13.54 30.43
C LYS A 256 3.81 -13.25 29.07
N ILE A 257 2.70 -13.90 28.75
CA ILE A 257 1.96 -13.70 27.50
C ILE A 257 1.39 -12.29 27.41
N GLN A 258 0.72 -11.77 28.45
CA GLN A 258 0.22 -10.38 28.40
C GLN A 258 1.35 -9.35 28.41
N ALA A 259 2.45 -9.60 29.13
CA ALA A 259 3.64 -8.75 29.13
C ALA A 259 4.27 -8.69 27.72
N LEU A 260 4.44 -9.85 27.07
CA LEU A 260 4.93 -9.97 25.70
C LEU A 260 4.02 -9.21 24.72
N ILE A 261 2.71 -9.49 24.70
CA ILE A 261 1.77 -8.82 23.79
C ILE A 261 1.78 -7.30 24.00
N ALA A 262 1.91 -6.80 25.23
CA ALA A 262 2.01 -5.37 25.52
C ALA A 262 3.28 -4.74 24.91
N ILE A 263 4.46 -5.39 24.99
CA ILE A 263 5.69 -4.84 24.38
C ILE A 263 5.74 -5.06 22.86
N SER A 264 5.13 -6.12 22.33
CA SER A 264 4.92 -6.33 20.89
C SER A 264 4.05 -5.22 20.29
N ALA A 265 2.92 -4.88 20.94
CA ALA A 265 2.05 -3.79 20.51
C ALA A 265 2.76 -2.42 20.51
N ILE A 266 3.72 -2.19 21.42
CA ILE A 266 4.60 -1.00 21.38
C ILE A 266 5.54 -1.05 20.15
N ALA A 267 6.20 -2.18 19.91
CA ALA A 267 7.11 -2.37 18.78
C ALA A 267 6.43 -2.29 17.40
N GLU A 268 5.18 -2.75 17.30
CA GLU A 268 4.35 -2.67 16.10
C GLU A 268 3.86 -1.23 15.84
N ASN A 269 3.30 -0.56 16.85
CA ASN A 269 2.66 0.74 16.67
C ASN A 269 3.63 1.93 16.65
N GLN A 270 4.90 1.75 17.05
CA GLN A 270 5.94 2.81 17.06
C GLN A 270 7.29 2.35 16.48
N VAL A 271 7.26 1.92 15.22
CA VAL A 271 8.44 1.48 14.45
C VAL A 271 9.63 2.44 14.51
N TYR A 272 9.41 3.76 14.49
CA TYR A 272 10.51 4.75 14.53
C TYR A 272 11.19 4.82 15.90
N MET A 273 10.42 4.73 16.99
CA MET A 273 10.98 4.62 18.35
C MET A 273 11.71 3.29 18.54
N PHE A 274 11.17 2.20 17.97
CA PHE A 274 11.83 0.89 17.99
C PHE A 274 13.20 0.94 17.33
N LYS A 275 13.31 1.50 16.11
CA LYS A 275 14.58 1.66 15.40
C LYS A 275 15.51 2.67 16.05
N GLY A 276 14.98 3.78 16.55
CA GLY A 276 15.77 4.84 17.21
C GLY A 276 16.34 4.48 18.58
N SER A 277 15.78 3.47 19.26
CA SER A 277 16.30 2.98 20.54
C SER A 277 17.06 1.66 20.39
N GLN A 278 18.39 1.76 20.29
CA GLN A 278 19.28 0.59 20.34
C GLN A 278 19.07 -0.26 21.60
N VAL A 279 18.72 0.35 22.75
CA VAL A 279 18.47 -0.36 24.01
C VAL A 279 17.20 -1.21 23.92
N PHE A 280 16.09 -0.64 23.41
CA PHE A 280 14.84 -1.37 23.22
C PHE A 280 15.00 -2.47 22.19
N HIS A 281 15.55 -2.14 21.02
CA HIS A 281 15.85 -3.07 19.93
C HIS A 281 16.67 -4.27 20.43
N GLN A 282 17.78 -4.03 21.15
CA GLN A 282 18.59 -5.10 21.75
C GLN A 282 17.80 -5.94 22.75
N GLN A 283 17.19 -5.32 23.77
CA GLN A 283 16.52 -6.07 24.84
C GLN A 283 15.31 -6.87 24.33
N PHE A 284 14.62 -6.39 23.31
CA PHE A 284 13.48 -7.07 22.69
C PHE A 284 13.95 -8.28 21.85
N LEU A 285 14.99 -8.13 21.03
CA LEU A 285 15.57 -9.24 20.26
C LEU A 285 16.14 -10.33 21.19
N ASP A 286 16.96 -9.93 22.16
CA ASP A 286 17.59 -10.85 23.11
C ASP A 286 16.53 -11.59 23.95
N MET A 287 15.40 -10.94 24.27
CA MET A 287 14.25 -11.57 24.95
C MET A 287 13.53 -12.58 24.06
N LEU A 288 13.22 -12.25 22.81
CA LEU A 288 12.53 -13.16 21.89
C LEU A 288 13.34 -14.43 21.63
N ILE A 289 14.65 -14.30 21.38
CA ILE A 289 15.54 -15.47 21.20
C ILE A 289 15.57 -16.33 22.47
N GLN A 290 15.62 -15.71 23.65
CA GLN A 290 15.56 -16.44 24.92
C GLN A 290 14.22 -17.14 25.13
N VAL A 291 13.09 -16.52 24.82
CA VAL A 291 11.76 -17.15 24.88
C VAL A 291 11.67 -18.35 23.96
N MET A 292 12.14 -18.23 22.72
CA MET A 292 12.20 -19.35 21.75
C MET A 292 13.20 -20.45 22.18
N SER A 293 14.09 -20.18 23.15
CA SER A 293 14.99 -21.16 23.76
C SER A 293 14.43 -21.86 25.01
N ILE A 294 13.25 -21.45 25.52
CA ILE A 294 12.60 -22.11 26.65
C ILE A 294 12.01 -23.44 26.17
N VAL A 295 12.68 -24.54 26.50
CA VAL A 295 12.21 -25.89 26.18
C VAL A 295 12.50 -26.83 27.34
N ASP A 296 11.44 -27.37 27.95
CA ASP A 296 11.53 -28.47 28.92
C ASP A 296 11.89 -29.79 28.23
N ASP A 297 12.35 -30.80 28.98
CA ASP A 297 12.62 -32.13 28.42
C ASP A 297 11.34 -32.85 27.95
N ASP A 298 10.20 -32.60 28.61
CA ASP A 298 8.90 -33.26 28.34
C ASP A 298 8.06 -32.58 27.22
N SER A 299 8.41 -31.38 26.75
CA SER A 299 7.61 -30.67 25.74
C SER A 299 7.74 -31.26 24.32
N GLU A 300 6.69 -31.09 23.51
CA GLU A 300 6.68 -31.54 22.11
C GLU A 300 7.81 -30.87 21.30
N ILE A 301 8.28 -31.53 20.23
CA ILE A 301 9.34 -30.99 19.36
C ILE A 301 8.84 -29.75 18.58
N ASP A 302 7.53 -29.67 18.36
CA ASP A 302 6.83 -28.71 17.49
C ASP A 302 6.00 -27.69 18.29
N LEU A 303 6.62 -27.05 19.30
CA LEU A 303 5.96 -26.08 20.17
C LEU A 303 5.25 -24.94 19.41
N LEU A 304 5.74 -24.58 18.23
CA LEU A 304 5.21 -23.47 17.43
C LEU A 304 3.81 -23.76 16.86
N ASN A 305 3.45 -25.03 16.66
CA ASN A 305 2.10 -25.42 16.23
C ASN A 305 1.10 -25.59 17.39
N SER A 306 1.49 -25.29 18.63
CA SER A 306 0.59 -25.27 19.80
C SER A 306 -0.05 -23.89 19.99
N TYR A 307 -1.36 -23.83 20.17
CA TYR A 307 -2.07 -22.54 20.31
C TYR A 307 -1.95 -21.97 21.73
N ASN A 308 -1.51 -20.71 21.83
CA ASN A 308 -1.41 -19.91 23.05
C ASN A 308 -0.30 -20.32 24.05
N THR A 309 0.78 -20.96 23.59
CA THR A 309 2.00 -21.06 24.41
C THR A 309 2.86 -19.81 24.25
N LEU A 310 3.71 -19.52 25.23
CA LEU A 310 4.61 -18.36 25.15
C LEU A 310 5.50 -18.38 23.89
N ALA A 311 5.89 -19.56 23.42
CA ALA A 311 6.66 -19.74 22.19
C ALA A 311 5.84 -19.44 20.92
N SER A 312 4.55 -19.82 20.87
CA SER A 312 3.70 -19.47 19.72
C SER A 312 3.47 -17.94 19.64
N ILE A 313 3.24 -17.29 20.77
CA ILE A 313 3.05 -15.83 20.85
C ILE A 313 4.36 -15.08 20.52
N ALA A 314 5.52 -15.66 20.81
CA ALA A 314 6.82 -15.14 20.36
C ALA A 314 7.01 -15.30 18.85
N SER A 315 6.65 -16.43 18.24
CA SER A 315 6.62 -16.61 16.78
C SER A 315 5.68 -15.59 16.09
N ASP A 316 4.46 -15.42 16.60
CA ASP A 316 3.52 -14.38 16.11
C ASP A 316 4.14 -12.98 16.20
N THR A 317 4.79 -12.67 17.33
CA THR A 317 5.50 -11.39 17.56
C THR A 317 6.68 -11.18 16.60
N ILE A 318 7.47 -12.21 16.30
CA ILE A 318 8.58 -12.12 15.34
C ILE A 318 7.99 -11.88 13.94
N ASN A 319 6.94 -12.61 13.57
CA ASN A 319 6.24 -12.44 12.29
C ASN A 319 5.66 -11.03 12.11
N SER A 320 5.15 -10.38 13.16
CA SER A 320 4.66 -8.98 13.09
C SER A 320 5.78 -7.94 13.11
N THR A 321 6.80 -8.11 13.95
CA THR A 321 7.82 -7.07 14.23
C THR A 321 9.10 -7.16 13.40
N HIS A 322 9.41 -8.26 12.69
CA HIS A 322 10.77 -8.47 12.16
C HIS A 322 11.30 -7.39 11.20
N LYS A 323 10.41 -6.68 10.50
CA LYS A 323 10.75 -5.57 9.59
C LYS A 323 11.21 -4.30 10.34
N ASN A 324 11.10 -4.33 11.65
CA ASN A 324 11.47 -3.25 12.56
C ASN A 324 12.88 -3.44 13.14
N PHE A 325 13.46 -4.65 13.09
CA PHE A 325 14.87 -4.87 13.43
C PHE A 325 15.81 -4.21 12.39
N GLU A 326 17.11 -4.17 12.72
CA GLU A 326 18.19 -3.78 11.79
C GLU A 326 19.06 -4.99 11.45
N ASP A 327 19.33 -5.17 10.16
CA ASP A 327 19.97 -6.36 9.60
C ASP A 327 21.33 -6.68 10.23
N GLU A 328 22.18 -5.66 10.43
CA GLU A 328 23.51 -5.81 11.00
C GLU A 328 23.47 -6.32 12.45
N TYR A 329 22.47 -5.90 13.24
CA TYR A 329 22.33 -6.33 14.63
C TYR A 329 21.87 -7.80 14.72
N ILE A 330 20.91 -8.22 13.91
CA ILE A 330 20.54 -9.65 13.81
C ILE A 330 21.73 -10.49 13.35
N LYS A 331 22.49 -10.05 12.34
CA LYS A 331 23.69 -10.76 11.86
C LYS A 331 24.73 -10.89 12.96
N GLN A 332 24.97 -9.83 13.74
CA GLN A 332 25.87 -9.87 14.90
C GLN A 332 25.39 -10.84 15.99
N CYS A 333 24.11 -10.85 16.33
CA CYS A 333 23.55 -11.78 17.32
C CYS A 333 23.63 -13.24 16.84
N PHE A 334 23.30 -13.52 15.58
CA PHE A 334 23.47 -14.84 14.96
C PHE A 334 24.92 -15.30 15.06
N GLU A 335 25.86 -14.48 14.58
CA GLU A 335 27.28 -14.79 14.61
C GLU A 335 27.84 -15.00 16.02
N ASN A 336 27.30 -14.33 17.04
CA ASN A 336 27.73 -14.52 18.43
C ASN A 336 27.17 -15.82 19.03
N ILE A 337 25.89 -16.12 18.81
CA ILE A 337 25.23 -17.30 19.39
C ILE A 337 25.73 -18.58 18.72
N MET A 338 25.88 -18.59 17.39
CA MET A 338 26.27 -19.78 16.62
C MET A 338 27.75 -20.19 16.81
N LYS A 339 28.55 -19.31 17.43
CA LYS A 339 29.94 -19.58 17.89
C LYS A 339 30.02 -20.02 19.36
N GLY A 340 28.91 -20.04 20.10
CA GLY A 340 28.84 -20.46 21.49
C GLY A 340 28.55 -21.95 21.67
N ASP A 341 28.70 -22.45 22.91
CA ASP A 341 28.42 -23.85 23.27
C ASP A 341 26.97 -24.09 23.75
N ASN A 342 26.14 -23.05 23.88
CA ASN A 342 24.78 -23.17 24.44
C ASN A 342 23.76 -23.63 23.40
N LEU A 343 23.53 -24.95 23.35
CA LEU A 343 22.59 -25.60 22.44
C LEU A 343 21.12 -25.11 22.58
N GLN A 344 20.69 -24.61 23.74
CA GLN A 344 19.34 -24.06 23.90
C GLN A 344 19.22 -22.69 23.21
N LEU A 345 20.18 -21.78 23.42
CA LEU A 345 20.20 -20.49 22.72
C LEU A 345 20.39 -20.65 21.21
N ILE A 346 21.16 -21.65 20.78
CA ILE A 346 21.29 -22.00 19.35
C ILE A 346 19.95 -22.49 18.77
N TYR A 347 19.21 -23.36 19.50
CA TYR A 347 17.86 -23.76 19.09
C TYR A 347 16.91 -22.56 18.99
N GLY A 348 16.87 -21.69 20.00
CA GLY A 348 16.05 -20.48 19.99
C GLY A 348 16.41 -19.52 18.86
N MET A 349 17.70 -19.38 18.53
CA MET A 349 18.16 -18.56 17.41
C MET A 349 17.79 -19.18 16.05
N LEU A 350 17.93 -20.50 15.89
CA LEU A 350 17.52 -21.20 14.66
C LEU A 350 16.00 -21.12 14.43
N LEU A 351 15.20 -21.16 15.50
CA LEU A 351 13.76 -20.89 15.41
C LEU A 351 13.46 -19.42 15.07
N PHE A 352 14.05 -18.46 15.79
CA PHE A 352 13.90 -17.02 15.48
C PHE A 352 14.20 -16.73 14.00
N VAL A 353 15.25 -17.36 13.45
CA VAL A 353 15.62 -17.26 12.04
C VAL A 353 14.52 -17.77 11.09
N GLY A 354 13.84 -18.87 11.42
CA GLY A 354 12.78 -19.44 10.57
C GLY A 354 11.48 -18.64 10.52
N GLU A 355 11.37 -17.59 11.35
CA GLU A 355 10.21 -16.68 11.41
C GLU A 355 10.49 -15.27 10.85
N ILE A 356 11.74 -14.92 10.52
CA ILE A 356 12.10 -13.62 9.89
C ILE A 356 12.19 -13.72 8.36
N ASP A 357 11.53 -12.82 7.63
CA ASP A 357 11.59 -12.82 6.16
C ASP A 357 12.95 -12.27 5.66
N PHE A 358 13.63 -12.99 4.77
CA PHE A 358 15.10 -13.05 4.77
C PHE A 358 15.79 -12.13 3.73
N HIS A 359 16.48 -11.11 4.24
CA HIS A 359 17.59 -10.41 3.54
C HIS A 359 18.89 -10.35 4.38
N ILE A 360 18.84 -10.89 5.61
CA ILE A 360 19.60 -10.37 6.76
C ILE A 360 20.81 -11.24 7.16
N LEU A 361 20.69 -12.55 6.96
CA LEU A 361 21.59 -13.54 7.55
C LEU A 361 22.91 -13.74 6.78
N PRO A 362 23.92 -14.40 7.39
CA PRO A 362 25.28 -14.36 6.88
C PRO A 362 25.49 -15.13 5.59
N ASP A 363 26.56 -14.76 4.91
CA ASP A 363 27.08 -15.33 3.67
C ASP A 363 27.57 -16.78 3.83
N ASN A 364 27.54 -17.34 5.05
CA ASN A 364 27.92 -18.71 5.36
C ASN A 364 26.75 -19.51 5.97
N PHE A 365 26.41 -20.61 5.30
CA PHE A 365 25.36 -21.55 5.68
C PHE A 365 25.88 -22.79 6.43
N ASP A 366 27.21 -23.00 6.50
CA ASP A 366 27.84 -24.08 7.28
C ASP A 366 27.31 -24.14 8.73
N ASP A 367 27.07 -22.96 9.32
CA ASP A 367 26.58 -22.81 10.69
C ASP A 367 25.14 -23.34 10.88
N ILE A 368 24.33 -23.41 9.83
CA ILE A 368 23.02 -24.08 9.85
C ILE A 368 23.20 -25.57 9.52
N PHE A 369 23.98 -25.88 8.47
CA PHE A 369 24.16 -27.26 7.98
C PHE A 369 24.77 -28.20 9.02
N LYS A 370 25.65 -27.69 9.90
CA LYS A 370 26.21 -28.46 11.03
C LYS A 370 25.14 -29.00 12.00
N PHE A 371 23.94 -28.41 12.02
CA PHE A 371 22.82 -28.87 12.87
C PHE A 371 21.81 -29.77 12.16
N ILE A 372 21.79 -29.82 10.83
CA ILE A 372 20.89 -30.70 10.07
C ILE A 372 21.14 -32.18 10.42
N ASN A 373 22.39 -32.60 10.55
CA ASN A 373 22.77 -33.98 10.89
C ASN A 373 23.05 -34.18 12.40
N HIS A 374 22.54 -33.31 13.27
CA HIS A 374 22.81 -33.36 14.71
C HIS A 374 22.03 -34.49 15.42
N GLU A 375 22.63 -35.12 16.43
CA GLU A 375 22.01 -36.24 17.16
C GLU A 375 20.66 -35.84 17.81
N HIS A 376 20.58 -34.62 18.34
CA HIS A 376 19.40 -34.11 19.03
C HIS A 376 18.30 -33.65 18.05
N PRO A 377 17.08 -34.24 18.07
CA PRO A 377 16.06 -34.02 17.04
C PRO A 377 15.52 -32.58 17.02
N ARG A 378 15.40 -31.90 18.17
CA ARG A 378 14.97 -30.49 18.20
C ARG A 378 15.93 -29.57 17.43
N LEU A 379 17.23 -29.86 17.41
CA LEU A 379 18.21 -29.06 16.65
C LEU A 379 18.14 -29.35 15.14
N ARG A 380 17.86 -30.60 14.73
CA ARG A 380 17.56 -30.91 13.32
C ARG A 380 16.29 -30.19 12.86
N PHE A 381 15.23 -30.24 13.66
CA PHE A 381 13.97 -29.52 13.40
C PHE A 381 14.22 -28.01 13.23
N ALA A 382 14.89 -27.37 14.18
CA ALA A 382 15.18 -25.94 14.11
C ALA A 382 16.12 -25.57 12.94
N ALA A 383 17.07 -26.44 12.59
CA ALA A 383 17.90 -26.25 11.40
C ALA A 383 17.07 -26.27 10.11
N PHE A 384 16.17 -27.24 9.93
CA PHE A 384 15.25 -27.24 8.78
C PHE A 384 14.29 -26.04 8.81
N HIS A 385 13.72 -25.71 9.97
CA HIS A 385 12.86 -24.55 10.17
C HIS A 385 13.54 -23.26 9.70
N SER A 386 14.81 -23.05 10.07
CA SER A 386 15.60 -21.89 9.64
C SER A 386 15.72 -21.76 8.11
N LEU A 387 15.72 -22.87 7.37
CA LEU A 387 15.81 -22.89 5.90
C LEU A 387 14.55 -22.35 5.19
N LEU A 388 13.41 -22.24 5.88
CA LEU A 388 12.18 -21.67 5.32
C LEU A 388 12.35 -20.20 4.97
N SER A 389 12.97 -19.45 5.87
CA SER A 389 13.37 -18.05 5.67
C SER A 389 14.47 -17.96 4.64
N CYS A 390 15.53 -18.79 4.78
CA CYS A 390 16.65 -18.86 3.83
C CYS A 390 16.23 -19.01 2.37
N SER A 391 15.06 -19.60 2.10
CA SER A 391 14.60 -19.94 0.75
C SER A 391 14.89 -18.88 -0.30
N LYS A 392 14.62 -17.59 -0.04
CA LYS A 392 14.89 -16.48 -0.98
C LYS A 392 16.37 -16.27 -1.29
N SER A 393 17.25 -16.30 -0.28
CA SER A 393 18.69 -16.06 -0.49
C SER A 393 19.41 -17.27 -1.08
N LEU A 394 18.93 -18.49 -0.83
CA LEU A 394 19.40 -19.68 -1.53
C LEU A 394 19.27 -19.55 -3.06
N MET A 395 18.31 -18.76 -3.55
CA MET A 395 18.08 -18.54 -5.00
C MET A 395 19.12 -17.61 -5.64
N SER A 396 19.83 -16.82 -4.83
CA SER A 396 20.94 -15.99 -5.32
C SER A 396 22.23 -16.77 -5.55
N ASN A 397 22.31 -18.00 -5.03
CA ASN A 397 23.47 -18.89 -5.11
C ASN A 397 23.04 -20.31 -5.49
N ASN A 398 22.99 -20.59 -6.80
CA ASN A 398 22.53 -21.88 -7.32
C ASN A 398 23.30 -23.08 -6.73
N ASP A 399 24.62 -22.97 -6.57
CA ASP A 399 25.46 -24.06 -6.05
C ASP A 399 25.00 -24.47 -4.63
N LEU A 400 24.69 -23.48 -3.80
CA LEU A 400 24.17 -23.67 -2.44
C LEU A 400 22.72 -24.17 -2.43
N PHE A 401 21.89 -23.77 -3.41
CA PHE A 401 20.56 -24.36 -3.59
C PHE A 401 20.64 -25.85 -3.96
N GLN A 402 21.58 -26.26 -4.84
CA GLN A 402 21.81 -27.67 -5.14
C GLN A 402 22.25 -28.47 -3.91
N GLU A 403 23.13 -27.90 -3.08
CA GLU A 403 23.56 -28.53 -1.83
C GLU A 403 22.38 -28.74 -0.86
N VAL A 404 21.59 -27.69 -0.60
CA VAL A 404 20.38 -27.81 0.25
C VAL A 404 19.38 -28.82 -0.32
N LEU A 405 19.18 -28.84 -1.63
CA LEU A 405 18.25 -29.78 -2.26
C LEU A 405 18.75 -31.22 -2.18
N THR A 406 20.05 -31.46 -2.35
CA THR A 406 20.69 -32.77 -2.18
C THR A 406 20.53 -33.27 -0.74
N ILE A 407 20.75 -32.40 0.24
CA ILE A 407 20.54 -32.70 1.67
C ILE A 407 19.07 -33.05 1.93
N ILE A 408 18.12 -32.30 1.37
CA ILE A 408 16.68 -32.57 1.52
C ILE A 408 16.28 -33.91 0.89
N ILE A 409 16.78 -34.23 -0.31
CA ILE A 409 16.54 -35.53 -0.98
C ILE A 409 17.03 -36.68 -0.10
N GLN A 410 18.26 -36.61 0.41
CA GLN A 410 18.80 -37.64 1.31
C GLN A 410 17.97 -37.76 2.60
N GLN A 411 17.57 -36.64 3.19
CA GLN A 411 16.87 -36.64 4.49
C GLN A 411 15.40 -37.06 4.38
N LEU A 412 14.77 -36.98 3.20
CA LEU A 412 13.48 -37.63 2.92
C LEU A 412 13.59 -39.17 2.94
N GLU A 413 14.74 -39.75 2.57
CA GLU A 413 14.95 -41.20 2.59
C GLU A 413 15.46 -41.71 3.96
N GLU A 414 16.18 -40.88 4.73
CA GLU A 414 16.88 -41.31 5.96
C GLU A 414 16.15 -40.99 7.28
N GLU A 415 15.45 -39.85 7.38
CA GLU A 415 14.81 -39.40 8.63
C GLU A 415 13.53 -40.20 8.93
N LYS A 416 13.27 -40.39 10.23
CA LYS A 416 12.18 -41.24 10.76
C LYS A 416 11.26 -40.48 11.71
N GLU A 417 11.72 -39.36 12.26
CA GLU A 417 10.88 -38.50 13.09
C GLU A 417 9.89 -37.74 12.20
N ILE A 418 8.60 -38.09 12.29
CA ILE A 418 7.51 -37.52 11.46
C ILE A 418 7.46 -36.00 11.57
N VAL A 419 7.76 -35.44 12.74
CA VAL A 419 7.82 -33.98 12.96
C VAL A 419 8.92 -33.32 12.11
N ILE A 420 10.08 -33.96 11.98
CA ILE A 420 11.19 -33.45 11.17
C ILE A 420 10.88 -33.63 9.68
N LEU A 421 10.29 -34.77 9.28
CA LEU A 421 9.83 -34.99 7.89
C LEU A 421 8.74 -34.00 7.44
N ARG A 422 7.82 -33.62 8.33
CA ARG A 422 6.85 -32.52 8.08
C ARG A 422 7.56 -31.21 7.79
N GLU A 423 8.69 -30.93 8.48
CA GLU A 423 9.46 -29.71 8.28
C GLU A 423 10.35 -29.77 7.03
N ILE A 424 11.04 -30.88 6.76
CA ILE A 424 11.77 -31.14 5.50
C ILE A 424 10.86 -30.91 4.30
N THR A 425 9.64 -31.46 4.33
CA THR A 425 8.65 -31.25 3.26
C THR A 425 8.04 -29.84 3.26
N ARG A 426 7.98 -29.14 4.41
CA ARG A 426 7.62 -27.71 4.47
C ARG A 426 8.69 -26.84 3.78
N VAL A 427 9.96 -27.15 3.99
CA VAL A 427 11.13 -26.50 3.34
C VAL A 427 11.14 -26.76 1.84
N LEU A 428 11.05 -28.02 1.40
CA LEU A 428 11.09 -28.38 -0.02
C LEU A 428 10.00 -27.66 -0.83
N LYS A 429 8.76 -27.69 -0.32
CA LYS A 429 7.62 -26.95 -0.86
C LYS A 429 7.88 -25.44 -0.92
N ARG A 430 8.51 -24.85 0.11
CA ARG A 430 8.81 -23.40 0.16
C ARG A 430 9.91 -23.03 -0.83
N LEU A 431 10.96 -23.83 -0.94
CA LEU A 431 12.04 -23.68 -1.93
C LEU A 431 11.44 -23.68 -3.34
N LEU A 432 10.78 -24.78 -3.75
CA LEU A 432 10.24 -24.94 -5.10
C LEU A 432 9.18 -23.88 -5.45
N LYS A 433 8.33 -23.48 -4.50
CA LYS A 433 7.33 -22.42 -4.73
C LYS A 433 7.98 -21.09 -5.12
N VAL A 434 9.01 -20.69 -4.39
CA VAL A 434 9.63 -19.37 -4.53
C VAL A 434 10.70 -19.36 -5.64
N ASN A 435 11.27 -20.52 -5.98
CA ASN A 435 12.42 -20.62 -6.89
C ASN A 435 12.08 -20.36 -8.37
N LEU A 436 12.98 -19.64 -9.03
CA LEU A 436 13.28 -19.69 -10.46
C LEU A 436 12.16 -19.28 -11.45
N SER A 437 12.57 -18.58 -12.51
CA SER A 437 11.84 -18.55 -13.77
C SER A 437 12.15 -19.83 -14.57
N LYS A 438 11.23 -20.26 -15.45
CA LYS A 438 11.41 -21.47 -16.30
C LYS A 438 12.78 -21.50 -17.04
N SER A 439 13.34 -20.34 -17.35
CA SER A 439 14.66 -20.17 -18.00
C SER A 439 15.89 -20.48 -17.12
N SER A 440 15.70 -20.96 -15.88
CA SER A 440 16.77 -21.12 -14.89
C SER A 440 16.65 -22.41 -14.05
N PHE A 441 15.70 -23.28 -14.38
CA PHE A 441 15.62 -24.63 -13.80
C PHE A 441 16.48 -25.61 -14.62
N ASP A 442 17.16 -26.53 -13.94
CA ASP A 442 18.03 -27.53 -14.57
C ASP A 442 17.29 -28.88 -14.71
N GLU A 443 17.40 -29.52 -15.89
CA GLU A 443 16.81 -30.84 -16.16
C GLU A 443 17.42 -31.92 -15.26
N GLU A 444 18.68 -31.77 -14.84
CA GLU A 444 19.31 -32.72 -13.91
C GLU A 444 18.59 -32.74 -12.55
N ILE A 445 18.14 -31.57 -12.04
CA ILE A 445 17.34 -31.48 -10.81
C ILE A 445 16.04 -32.27 -10.95
N TYR A 446 15.33 -32.08 -12.07
CA TYR A 446 14.06 -32.77 -12.32
C TYR A 446 14.27 -34.29 -12.32
N SER A 447 15.29 -34.76 -13.02
CA SER A 447 15.62 -36.19 -13.14
C SER A 447 15.96 -36.88 -11.81
N GLN A 448 16.45 -36.13 -10.81
CA GLN A 448 16.74 -36.62 -9.47
C GLN A 448 15.52 -36.50 -8.54
N LEU A 449 14.89 -35.32 -8.52
CA LEU A 449 13.88 -34.97 -7.53
C LEU A 449 12.49 -35.56 -7.83
N TYR A 450 12.08 -35.65 -9.10
CA TYR A 450 10.75 -36.17 -9.44
C TYR A 450 10.57 -37.64 -9.05
N PRO A 451 11.51 -38.58 -9.35
CA PRO A 451 11.40 -39.96 -8.89
C PRO A 451 11.37 -40.09 -7.35
N THR A 452 12.14 -39.29 -6.62
CA THR A 452 12.10 -39.27 -5.14
C THR A 452 10.77 -38.75 -4.61
N LEU A 453 10.21 -37.68 -5.19
CA LEU A 453 8.90 -37.16 -4.78
C LEU A 453 7.78 -38.18 -5.03
N ILE A 454 7.83 -38.91 -6.15
CA ILE A 454 6.85 -39.99 -6.43
C ILE A 454 7.02 -41.16 -5.45
N SER A 455 8.25 -41.62 -5.18
CA SER A 455 8.47 -42.74 -4.25
C SER A 455 8.09 -42.39 -2.80
N CYS A 456 8.19 -41.13 -2.39
CA CYS A 456 7.75 -40.68 -1.07
C CYS A 456 6.26 -40.93 -0.79
N PHE A 457 5.40 -41.06 -1.81
CA PHE A 457 3.98 -41.39 -1.60
C PHE A 457 3.75 -42.84 -1.15
N ASP A 458 4.62 -43.78 -1.54
CA ASP A 458 4.58 -45.17 -1.03
C ASP A 458 5.20 -45.29 0.38
N LEU A 459 6.07 -44.34 0.76
CA LEU A 459 6.80 -44.36 2.03
C LEU A 459 6.00 -43.75 3.20
N PHE A 460 5.18 -42.73 2.95
CA PHE A 460 4.54 -41.95 4.01
C PHE A 460 3.02 -42.10 4.04
N ASN A 461 2.47 -42.30 5.25
CA ASN A 461 1.02 -42.34 5.52
C ASN A 461 0.52 -41.05 6.22
N ASP A 462 1.39 -40.06 6.45
CA ASP A 462 1.02 -38.81 7.11
C ASP A 462 0.44 -37.81 6.09
N GLU A 463 -0.82 -37.42 6.30
CA GLU A 463 -1.57 -36.55 5.39
C GLU A 463 -0.88 -35.20 5.13
N ILE A 464 -0.21 -34.62 6.14
CA ILE A 464 0.48 -33.33 6.01
C ILE A 464 1.74 -33.47 5.16
N ILE A 465 2.52 -34.54 5.37
CA ILE A 465 3.67 -34.90 4.52
C ILE A 465 3.22 -35.10 3.07
N ILE A 466 2.22 -35.96 2.82
CA ILE A 466 1.67 -36.20 1.47
C ILE A 466 1.19 -34.88 0.82
N CYS A 467 0.49 -34.03 1.58
CA CYS A 467 0.04 -32.72 1.11
C CYS A 467 1.18 -31.73 0.81
N ASN A 468 2.33 -31.86 1.45
CA ASN A 468 3.52 -31.05 1.15
C ASN A 468 4.27 -31.60 -0.06
N ILE A 469 4.34 -32.93 -0.22
CA ILE A 469 4.95 -33.59 -1.38
C ILE A 469 4.14 -33.27 -2.64
N LEU A 470 2.80 -33.43 -2.64
CA LEU A 470 1.94 -33.04 -3.79
C LEU A 470 2.21 -31.59 -4.26
N LYS A 471 2.29 -30.64 -3.33
CA LYS A 471 2.61 -29.24 -3.63
C LYS A 471 4.04 -29.08 -4.16
N SER A 472 4.99 -29.84 -3.64
CA SER A 472 6.38 -29.87 -4.13
C SER A 472 6.44 -30.38 -5.56
N THR A 473 5.72 -31.47 -5.88
CA THR A 473 5.60 -32.01 -7.23
C THR A 473 4.94 -31.01 -8.19
N THR A 474 3.83 -30.37 -7.79
CA THR A 474 3.22 -29.27 -8.57
C THR A 474 4.21 -28.13 -8.83
N TYR A 475 4.90 -27.63 -7.80
CA TYR A 475 5.87 -26.54 -7.96
C TYR A 475 7.15 -26.94 -8.70
N LEU A 476 7.52 -28.22 -8.74
CA LEU A 476 8.58 -28.74 -9.61
C LEU A 476 8.13 -28.73 -11.07
N LEU A 477 6.95 -29.30 -11.36
CA LEU A 477 6.42 -29.46 -12.71
C LEU A 477 6.14 -28.11 -13.37
N THR A 478 5.54 -27.15 -12.66
CA THR A 478 5.26 -25.81 -13.22
C THR A 478 6.53 -24.99 -13.58
N LYS A 479 7.74 -25.51 -13.31
CA LYS A 479 9.03 -24.82 -13.54
C LYS A 479 9.86 -25.36 -14.70
N VAL A 480 9.62 -26.58 -15.15
CA VAL A 480 10.28 -27.16 -16.34
C VAL A 480 9.46 -26.90 -17.62
N SER A 481 9.90 -27.40 -18.77
CA SER A 481 9.14 -27.28 -20.02
C SER A 481 8.17 -28.46 -20.22
N TRP A 482 7.23 -28.32 -21.15
CA TRP A 482 6.29 -29.40 -21.47
C TRP A 482 7.03 -30.65 -21.97
N GLU A 483 8.06 -30.46 -22.81
CA GLU A 483 8.87 -31.52 -23.37
C GLU A 483 9.64 -32.34 -22.31
N THR A 484 9.87 -31.78 -21.12
CA THR A 484 10.43 -32.49 -19.97
C THR A 484 9.40 -33.38 -19.28
N ILE A 485 8.12 -32.98 -19.25
CA ILE A 485 7.04 -33.63 -18.47
C ILE A 485 6.21 -34.58 -19.33
N GLU A 486 6.05 -34.33 -20.63
CA GLU A 486 5.26 -35.12 -21.57
C GLU A 486 5.44 -36.65 -21.44
N PRO A 487 6.65 -37.20 -21.16
CA PRO A 487 6.83 -38.64 -20.91
C PRO A 487 6.21 -39.12 -19.59
N ASP A 488 6.25 -38.32 -18.53
CA ASP A 488 5.87 -38.66 -17.16
C ASP A 488 4.43 -38.22 -16.80
N PHE A 489 3.82 -37.36 -17.62
CA PHE A 489 2.46 -36.84 -17.41
C PHE A 489 1.37 -37.93 -17.30
N PRO A 490 1.37 -39.00 -18.10
CA PRO A 490 0.35 -40.06 -17.99
C PRO A 490 0.42 -40.79 -16.64
N ASP A 491 1.61 -41.11 -16.16
CA ASP A 491 1.84 -41.80 -14.89
C ASP A 491 1.44 -40.90 -13.71
N LEU A 492 1.73 -39.60 -13.80
CA LEU A 492 1.24 -38.58 -12.84
C LEU A 492 -0.29 -38.49 -12.83
N VAL A 493 -0.93 -38.54 -13.99
CA VAL A 493 -2.39 -38.51 -14.12
C VAL A 493 -3.03 -39.75 -13.51
N GLU A 494 -2.48 -40.95 -13.75
CA GLU A 494 -2.96 -42.19 -13.11
C GLU A 494 -2.79 -42.11 -11.58
N PHE A 495 -1.64 -41.62 -11.10
CA PHE A 495 -1.38 -41.40 -9.68
C PHE A 495 -2.37 -40.41 -9.04
N LEU A 496 -2.56 -39.22 -9.59
CA LEU A 496 -3.51 -38.22 -9.07
C LEU A 496 -4.96 -38.74 -9.12
N SER A 497 -5.32 -39.49 -10.17
CA SER A 497 -6.64 -40.12 -10.31
C SER A 497 -6.89 -41.21 -9.25
N SER A 498 -5.83 -41.90 -8.82
CA SER A 498 -5.93 -42.86 -7.70
C SER A 498 -6.29 -42.15 -6.38
N ILE A 499 -5.76 -40.94 -6.14
CA ILE A 499 -6.04 -40.15 -4.93
C ILE A 499 -7.51 -39.71 -4.87
N LEU A 500 -8.17 -39.45 -6.00
CA LEU A 500 -9.60 -39.08 -6.05
C LEU A 500 -10.54 -40.12 -5.42
N ASN A 501 -10.07 -41.35 -5.22
CA ASN A 501 -10.80 -42.48 -4.64
C ASN A 501 -10.45 -42.73 -3.15
N ILE A 502 -9.60 -41.90 -2.53
CA ILE A 502 -9.21 -42.02 -1.12
C ILE A 502 -10.24 -41.32 -0.22
N ASP A 503 -10.53 -41.91 0.94
CA ASP A 503 -11.39 -41.36 1.99
C ASP A 503 -10.69 -40.25 2.81
N SER A 504 -10.13 -39.26 2.11
CA SER A 504 -9.62 -38.01 2.68
C SER A 504 -9.98 -36.84 1.77
N VAL A 505 -10.86 -35.98 2.26
CA VAL A 505 -11.25 -34.73 1.58
C VAL A 505 -10.04 -33.81 1.37
N VAL A 506 -9.06 -33.82 2.28
CA VAL A 506 -7.87 -32.97 2.20
C VAL A 506 -6.91 -33.45 1.11
N LEU A 507 -6.65 -34.75 1.00
CA LEU A 507 -5.82 -35.33 -0.06
C LEU A 507 -6.48 -35.21 -1.43
N VAL A 508 -7.77 -35.53 -1.54
CA VAL A 508 -8.56 -35.38 -2.78
C VAL A 508 -8.53 -33.92 -3.25
N SER A 509 -8.83 -32.97 -2.37
CA SER A 509 -8.74 -31.53 -2.69
C SER A 509 -7.35 -31.14 -3.16
N GLN A 510 -6.30 -31.63 -2.50
CA GLN A 510 -4.93 -31.30 -2.91
C GLN A 510 -4.56 -31.92 -4.25
N ALA A 511 -5.03 -33.12 -4.59
CA ALA A 511 -4.83 -33.70 -5.91
C ALA A 511 -5.52 -32.87 -7.00
N CYS A 512 -6.76 -32.40 -6.79
CA CYS A 512 -7.45 -31.51 -7.73
C CYS A 512 -6.75 -30.17 -7.91
N ILE A 513 -6.33 -29.51 -6.82
CA ILE A 513 -5.56 -28.25 -6.87
C ILE A 513 -4.23 -28.47 -7.60
N SER A 514 -3.55 -29.59 -7.31
CA SER A 514 -2.28 -29.95 -7.96
C SER A 514 -2.44 -30.17 -9.46
N PHE A 515 -3.51 -30.83 -9.90
CA PHE A 515 -3.82 -31.07 -11.31
C PHE A 515 -4.19 -29.78 -12.05
N GLY A 516 -5.05 -28.94 -11.44
CA GLY A 516 -5.46 -27.64 -12.00
C GLY A 516 -4.28 -26.71 -12.26
N GLN A 517 -3.36 -26.61 -11.30
CA GLN A 517 -2.16 -25.77 -11.42
C GLN A 517 -1.19 -26.23 -12.52
N ILE A 518 -1.04 -27.54 -12.71
CA ILE A 518 -0.20 -28.08 -13.78
C ILE A 518 -0.86 -27.86 -15.15
N LEU A 519 -2.15 -28.18 -15.29
CA LEU A 519 -2.89 -27.94 -16.54
C LEU A 519 -2.93 -26.46 -16.93
N TYR A 520 -3.05 -25.55 -15.97
CA TYR A 520 -3.08 -24.12 -16.23
C TYR A 520 -1.77 -23.64 -16.86
N GLU A 521 -0.64 -24.05 -16.28
CA GLU A 521 0.72 -23.67 -16.72
C GLU A 521 1.12 -24.29 -18.07
N PHE A 522 0.43 -25.36 -18.51
CA PHE A 522 0.64 -26.03 -19.80
C PHE A 522 -0.57 -25.95 -20.75
N SER A 523 -1.51 -25.03 -20.49
CA SER A 523 -2.77 -24.90 -21.26
C SER A 523 -2.60 -24.44 -22.71
N GLU A 524 -1.42 -23.94 -23.12
CA GLU A 524 -1.08 -23.69 -24.53
C GLU A 524 -0.52 -24.94 -25.26
N ASN A 525 -0.12 -25.98 -24.50
CA ASN A 525 0.51 -27.21 -25.00
C ASN A 525 -0.45 -28.42 -24.95
N PHE A 526 -1.39 -28.45 -24.01
CA PHE A 526 -2.32 -29.55 -23.77
C PHE A 526 -3.62 -29.38 -24.58
N ASP A 527 -3.90 -30.27 -25.53
CA ASP A 527 -5.12 -30.19 -26.35
C ASP A 527 -6.35 -30.71 -25.59
N ILE A 528 -7.21 -29.78 -25.17
CA ILE A 528 -8.45 -30.04 -24.45
C ILE A 528 -9.52 -30.68 -25.36
N GLU A 529 -9.43 -30.50 -26.69
CA GLU A 529 -10.37 -31.10 -27.65
C GLU A 529 -9.95 -32.55 -28.06
N GLU A 530 -8.88 -33.11 -27.48
CA GLU A 530 -8.45 -34.50 -27.70
C GLU A 530 -9.31 -35.53 -26.92
N GLU A 531 -9.53 -36.70 -27.53
CA GLU A 531 -10.47 -37.73 -27.06
C GLU A 531 -10.02 -38.38 -25.73
N GLY A 532 -10.62 -37.92 -24.63
CA GLY A 532 -10.34 -38.35 -23.25
C GLY A 532 -9.90 -37.22 -22.33
N ASN A 533 -9.31 -36.14 -22.88
CA ASN A 533 -8.82 -35.02 -22.09
C ASN A 533 -9.97 -34.19 -21.48
N GLU A 534 -11.09 -33.98 -22.20
CA GLU A 534 -12.28 -33.33 -21.62
C GLU A 534 -12.87 -34.14 -20.45
N GLU A 535 -12.97 -35.48 -20.58
CA GLU A 535 -13.49 -36.35 -19.51
C GLU A 535 -12.59 -36.37 -18.27
N LEU A 536 -11.27 -36.33 -18.47
CA LEU A 536 -10.31 -36.25 -17.38
C LEU A 536 -10.45 -34.94 -16.60
N ILE A 537 -10.45 -33.78 -17.28
CA ILE A 537 -10.61 -32.46 -16.65
C ILE A 537 -11.98 -32.36 -15.94
N ASP A 538 -13.04 -32.87 -16.56
CA ASP A 538 -14.38 -32.95 -15.97
C ASP A 538 -14.38 -33.76 -14.65
N SER A 539 -13.69 -34.90 -14.60
CA SER A 539 -13.64 -35.75 -13.40
C SER A 539 -13.00 -35.07 -12.18
N PHE A 540 -11.87 -34.37 -12.37
CA PHE A 540 -11.22 -33.61 -11.30
C PHE A 540 -12.02 -32.36 -10.90
N PHE A 541 -12.61 -31.65 -11.87
CA PHE A 541 -13.37 -30.43 -11.60
C PHE A 541 -14.72 -30.69 -10.93
N GLN A 542 -15.42 -31.77 -11.32
CA GLN A 542 -16.60 -32.23 -10.58
C GLN A 542 -16.26 -32.53 -9.12
N LYS A 543 -15.08 -33.11 -8.85
CA LYS A 543 -14.63 -33.38 -7.48
C LYS A 543 -14.34 -32.10 -6.68
N GLU A 544 -13.81 -31.06 -7.30
CA GLU A 544 -13.72 -29.74 -6.67
C GLU A 544 -15.10 -29.14 -6.38
N ILE A 545 -16.05 -29.25 -7.32
CA ILE A 545 -17.41 -28.75 -7.16
C ILE A 545 -18.17 -29.48 -6.05
N GLU A 546 -17.98 -30.80 -5.90
CA GLU A 546 -18.52 -31.58 -4.79
C GLU A 546 -18.03 -31.04 -3.44
N ILE A 547 -16.71 -30.87 -3.28
CA ILE A 547 -16.11 -30.44 -2.01
C ILE A 547 -16.36 -28.94 -1.74
N PHE A 548 -16.47 -28.11 -2.78
CA PHE A 548 -16.89 -26.71 -2.67
C PHE A 548 -18.35 -26.56 -2.18
N ASN A 549 -19.22 -27.53 -2.49
CA ASN A 549 -20.63 -27.54 -2.09
C ASN A 549 -20.92 -28.35 -0.81
N ASP A 550 -19.93 -29.04 -0.23
CA ASP A 550 -20.10 -29.74 1.05
C ASP A 550 -20.11 -28.75 2.23
N GLU A 551 -21.27 -28.60 2.87
CA GLU A 551 -21.47 -27.75 4.06
C GLU A 551 -20.59 -28.18 5.26
N ASN A 552 -20.03 -29.40 5.24
CA ASN A 552 -19.15 -29.93 6.27
C ASN A 552 -17.64 -29.70 5.96
N ALA A 553 -17.30 -29.25 4.74
CA ALA A 553 -15.91 -29.09 4.33
C ALA A 553 -15.23 -27.93 5.09
N HIS A 554 -14.02 -28.17 5.59
CA HIS A 554 -13.32 -27.20 6.43
C HIS A 554 -13.06 -25.87 5.67
N PRO A 555 -13.42 -24.69 6.21
CA PRO A 555 -13.38 -23.43 5.45
C PRO A 555 -12.02 -23.08 4.81
N LYS A 556 -10.89 -23.33 5.51
CA LYS A 556 -9.53 -23.11 4.97
C LYS A 556 -9.14 -24.08 3.83
N LEU A 557 -9.96 -25.10 3.56
CA LEU A 557 -9.83 -26.01 2.42
C LEU A 557 -10.69 -25.50 1.26
N VAL A 558 -11.97 -25.22 1.51
CA VAL A 558 -12.91 -24.64 0.52
C VAL A 558 -12.36 -23.32 -0.06
N SER A 559 -11.72 -22.48 0.76
CA SER A 559 -11.08 -21.25 0.27
C SER A 559 -9.97 -21.49 -0.75
N LYS A 560 -9.25 -22.62 -0.69
CA LYS A 560 -8.18 -22.98 -1.65
C LYS A 560 -8.75 -23.64 -2.91
N ILE A 561 -9.79 -24.44 -2.75
CA ILE A 561 -10.54 -25.01 -3.88
C ILE A 561 -11.15 -23.86 -4.72
N ARG A 562 -11.71 -22.83 -4.07
CA ARG A 562 -12.15 -21.59 -4.76
C ARG A 562 -11.04 -20.85 -5.50
N GLU A 563 -9.77 -21.01 -5.12
CA GLU A 563 -8.65 -20.46 -5.86
C GLU A 563 -8.35 -21.31 -7.11
N SER A 564 -8.27 -22.64 -6.98
CA SER A 564 -8.02 -23.55 -8.12
C SER A 564 -9.17 -23.59 -9.14
N ILE A 565 -10.43 -23.47 -8.70
CA ILE A 565 -11.59 -23.35 -9.60
C ILE A 565 -11.40 -22.21 -10.63
N ASN A 566 -10.68 -21.13 -10.30
CA ASN A 566 -10.38 -20.06 -11.28
C ASN A 566 -9.44 -20.51 -12.41
N GLU A 567 -8.52 -21.44 -12.10
CA GLU A 567 -7.58 -22.03 -13.04
C GLU A 567 -8.35 -22.92 -14.03
N TYR A 568 -9.21 -23.82 -13.52
CA TYR A 568 -10.15 -24.61 -14.35
C TYR A 568 -11.12 -23.75 -15.18
N ILE A 569 -11.62 -22.63 -14.63
CA ILE A 569 -12.46 -21.66 -15.37
C ILE A 569 -11.75 -21.08 -16.61
N VAL A 570 -10.43 -20.91 -16.55
CA VAL A 570 -9.63 -20.45 -17.70
C VAL A 570 -9.34 -21.59 -18.66
N ILE A 571 -8.92 -22.76 -18.15
CA ILE A 571 -8.64 -23.97 -18.94
C ILE A 571 -9.87 -24.38 -19.77
N MET A 572 -11.02 -24.60 -19.13
CA MET A 572 -12.26 -25.04 -19.81
C MET A 572 -12.83 -24.01 -20.79
N GLY A 573 -12.53 -22.73 -20.60
CA GLY A 573 -13.12 -21.63 -21.36
C GLY A 573 -14.66 -21.52 -21.24
N PRO A 574 -15.27 -20.53 -21.89
CA PRO A 574 -16.68 -20.17 -21.66
C PRO A 574 -17.70 -21.24 -22.10
N LYS A 575 -17.35 -22.10 -23.06
CA LYS A 575 -18.26 -23.16 -23.55
C LYS A 575 -18.39 -24.26 -22.51
N THR A 576 -17.28 -24.91 -22.19
CA THR A 576 -17.25 -26.09 -21.31
C THR A 576 -17.57 -25.68 -19.87
N PHE A 577 -17.05 -24.54 -19.40
CA PHE A 577 -17.37 -24.03 -18.06
C PHE A 577 -18.87 -23.73 -17.85
N SER A 578 -19.61 -23.39 -18.91
CA SER A 578 -21.04 -23.05 -18.77
C SER A 578 -21.91 -24.18 -18.20
N LYS A 579 -21.45 -25.44 -18.28
CA LYS A 579 -22.09 -26.61 -17.65
C LYS A 579 -22.17 -26.50 -16.11
N TYR A 580 -21.22 -25.79 -15.48
CA TYR A 580 -21.01 -25.73 -14.02
C TYR A 580 -21.25 -24.33 -13.43
N ALA A 581 -21.72 -23.38 -14.24
CA ALA A 581 -21.89 -21.99 -13.81
C ALA A 581 -22.86 -21.86 -12.62
N GLU A 582 -23.99 -22.58 -12.67
CA GLU A 582 -25.04 -22.53 -11.66
C GLU A 582 -24.56 -23.07 -10.29
N SER A 583 -23.86 -24.22 -10.28
CA SER A 583 -23.33 -24.89 -9.08
C SER A 583 -22.14 -24.19 -8.41
N LEU A 584 -21.69 -23.05 -8.94
CA LEU A 584 -20.61 -22.22 -8.40
C LEU A 584 -21.06 -20.78 -8.11
N ILE A 585 -21.91 -20.21 -8.97
CA ILE A 585 -22.45 -18.86 -8.80
C ILE A 585 -23.52 -18.83 -7.71
N GLU A 586 -24.52 -19.73 -7.74
CA GLU A 586 -25.60 -19.70 -6.73
C GLU A 586 -25.08 -19.87 -5.30
N PRO A 587 -24.19 -20.83 -4.97
CA PRO A 587 -23.66 -20.97 -3.62
C PRO A 587 -22.80 -19.77 -3.19
N SER A 588 -22.01 -19.21 -4.12
CA SER A 588 -21.19 -18.03 -3.84
C SER A 588 -22.02 -16.78 -3.61
N VAL A 589 -23.04 -16.52 -4.44
CA VAL A 589 -23.98 -15.40 -4.27
C VAL A 589 -24.79 -15.58 -2.98
N ARG A 590 -25.25 -16.80 -2.67
CA ARG A 590 -25.92 -17.12 -1.40
C ARG A 590 -25.05 -16.79 -0.19
N LEU A 591 -23.77 -17.18 -0.21
CA LEU A 591 -22.83 -16.86 0.86
C LEU A 591 -22.67 -15.34 1.03
N ILE A 592 -22.38 -14.60 -0.04
CA ILE A 592 -22.16 -13.14 0.04
C ILE A 592 -23.45 -12.32 0.27
N SER A 593 -24.63 -12.94 0.12
CA SER A 593 -25.93 -12.33 0.46
C SER A 593 -26.27 -12.44 1.95
N THR A 594 -25.66 -13.38 2.67
CA THR A 594 -25.71 -13.36 4.14
C THR A 594 -24.83 -12.24 4.67
N LEU A 595 -25.17 -11.70 5.84
CA LEU A 595 -24.24 -10.84 6.59
C LEU A 595 -23.28 -11.75 7.37
N PRO A 596 -21.97 -11.43 7.44
CA PRO A 596 -21.05 -12.18 8.27
C PRO A 596 -21.42 -11.97 9.74
N THR A 597 -21.40 -13.02 10.54
CA THR A 597 -21.80 -12.96 11.95
C THR A 597 -20.75 -12.21 12.77
N GLU A 598 -21.15 -11.08 13.33
CA GLU A 598 -20.36 -10.27 14.28
C GLU A 598 -20.42 -10.85 15.70
N ILE A 599 -19.30 -10.74 16.42
CA ILE A 599 -19.18 -11.02 17.85
C ILE A 599 -18.68 -9.76 18.52
N GLU A 600 -19.56 -9.04 19.20
CA GLU A 600 -19.21 -7.83 19.95
C GLU A 600 -18.99 -8.15 21.42
N MET A 601 -17.93 -7.59 22.02
CA MET A 601 -17.57 -7.79 23.42
C MET A 601 -17.16 -6.48 24.10
N SER A 602 -17.41 -6.40 25.41
CA SER A 602 -17.02 -5.27 26.28
C SER A 602 -15.53 -5.24 26.63
N SER A 603 -14.80 -6.30 26.31
CA SER A 603 -13.40 -6.52 26.67
C SER A 603 -12.80 -7.55 25.73
N SER A 604 -11.51 -7.45 25.43
CA SER A 604 -10.73 -8.48 24.73
C SER A 604 -10.49 -9.75 25.57
N ASP A 605 -10.69 -9.65 26.89
CA ASP A 605 -10.57 -10.77 27.83
C ASP A 605 -11.43 -11.98 27.44
N GLY A 606 -10.75 -13.11 27.17
CA GLY A 606 -11.36 -14.42 26.93
C GLY A 606 -11.42 -14.87 25.46
N VAL A 607 -11.02 -14.03 24.50
CA VAL A 607 -10.96 -14.42 23.07
C VAL A 607 -9.51 -14.64 22.63
N VAL A 608 -9.26 -15.84 22.08
CA VAL A 608 -8.03 -16.15 21.33
C VAL A 608 -8.09 -15.42 19.98
N THR A 609 -7.49 -14.22 19.92
CA THR A 609 -7.66 -13.29 18.78
C THR A 609 -7.12 -13.81 17.45
N SER A 610 -6.20 -14.79 17.45
CA SER A 610 -5.68 -15.41 16.22
C SER A 610 -6.72 -16.18 15.40
N GLY A 611 -7.91 -16.47 15.97
CA GLY A 611 -9.06 -17.01 15.24
C GLY A 611 -9.94 -15.95 14.54
N TYR A 612 -9.72 -14.66 14.78
CA TYR A 612 -10.69 -13.61 14.50
C TYR A 612 -10.09 -12.39 13.79
N TYR A 613 -10.78 -11.92 12.74
CA TYR A 613 -10.61 -10.58 12.22
C TYR A 613 -11.19 -9.58 13.23
N THR A 614 -10.34 -8.73 13.80
CA THR A 614 -10.76 -7.67 14.73
C THR A 614 -11.02 -6.40 13.93
N VAL A 615 -12.19 -5.77 14.13
CA VAL A 615 -12.48 -4.45 13.54
C VAL A 615 -11.65 -3.40 14.27
N PRO A 616 -10.82 -2.60 13.58
CA PRO A 616 -10.07 -1.52 14.22
C PRO A 616 -11.01 -0.40 14.68
N ASN A 617 -10.80 0.08 15.91
CA ASN A 617 -11.54 1.20 16.52
C ASN A 617 -13.08 1.19 16.32
N PRO A 618 -13.82 0.17 16.80
CA PRO A 618 -15.26 0.12 16.60
C PRO A 618 -15.97 1.27 17.33
N PRO A 619 -17.11 1.75 16.80
CA PRO A 619 -17.93 2.76 17.47
C PRO A 619 -18.31 2.34 18.89
N ASN A 620 -18.43 3.34 19.77
CA ASN A 620 -18.88 3.21 21.16
C ASN A 620 -17.93 2.40 22.09
N GLY A 621 -16.75 1.99 21.62
CA GLY A 621 -15.71 1.36 22.45
C GLY A 621 -15.95 -0.11 22.79
N LEU A 622 -16.81 -0.80 22.02
CA LEU A 622 -16.85 -2.27 22.02
C LEU A 622 -15.69 -2.82 21.19
N HIS A 623 -15.22 -4.03 21.50
CA HIS A 623 -14.41 -4.82 20.58
C HIS A 623 -15.36 -5.60 19.66
N VAL A 624 -15.12 -5.61 18.36
CA VAL A 624 -15.97 -6.31 17.37
C VAL A 624 -15.11 -7.27 16.57
N TYR A 625 -15.48 -8.54 16.60
CA TYR A 625 -14.76 -9.65 16.00
C TYR A 625 -15.61 -10.36 14.95
N PHE A 626 -14.96 -10.82 13.88
CA PHE A 626 -15.53 -11.75 12.90
C PHE A 626 -14.64 -12.98 12.80
N LEU A 627 -15.20 -14.17 12.58
CA LEU A 627 -14.39 -15.36 12.36
C LEU A 627 -13.52 -15.16 11.11
N GLN A 628 -12.19 -15.32 11.25
CA GLN A 628 -11.24 -15.09 10.16
C GLN A 628 -11.52 -15.99 8.95
N THR A 629 -11.95 -17.23 9.20
CA THR A 629 -12.40 -18.20 8.19
C THR A 629 -13.66 -17.78 7.43
N THR A 630 -14.54 -16.97 8.03
CA THR A 630 -15.68 -16.34 7.35
C THR A 630 -15.19 -15.23 6.42
N ILE A 631 -14.25 -14.39 6.85
CA ILE A 631 -13.66 -13.33 6.02
C ILE A 631 -12.96 -13.94 4.79
N GLU A 632 -12.12 -14.95 5.00
CA GLU A 632 -11.47 -15.75 3.94
C GLU A 632 -12.50 -16.35 2.97
N SER A 633 -13.64 -16.83 3.47
CA SER A 633 -14.69 -17.43 2.65
C SER A 633 -15.42 -16.42 1.76
N TYR A 634 -15.73 -15.22 2.28
CA TYR A 634 -16.36 -14.16 1.48
C TYR A 634 -15.39 -13.63 0.43
N VAL A 635 -14.13 -13.38 0.81
CA VAL A 635 -13.06 -12.94 -0.11
C VAL A 635 -12.85 -13.93 -1.26
N SER A 636 -12.78 -15.24 -0.95
CA SER A 636 -12.60 -16.28 -1.97
C SER A 636 -13.82 -16.45 -2.90
N SER A 637 -15.05 -16.38 -2.38
CA SER A 637 -16.26 -16.38 -3.25
C SER A 637 -16.38 -15.10 -4.09
N LEU A 638 -16.01 -13.93 -3.59
CA LEU A 638 -15.98 -12.70 -4.38
C LEU A 638 -15.00 -12.78 -5.55
N LYS A 639 -13.77 -13.30 -5.31
CA LYS A 639 -12.79 -13.56 -6.38
C LYS A 639 -13.30 -14.58 -7.41
N LEU A 640 -13.93 -15.66 -6.96
CA LEU A 640 -14.55 -16.66 -7.86
C LEU A 640 -15.62 -16.01 -8.75
N LEU A 641 -16.51 -15.18 -8.19
CA LEU A 641 -17.52 -14.46 -8.97
C LEU A 641 -16.88 -13.49 -9.99
N GLN A 642 -15.78 -12.82 -9.66
CA GLN A 642 -15.02 -12.00 -10.62
C GLN A 642 -14.51 -12.82 -11.82
N SER A 643 -14.06 -14.05 -11.60
CA SER A 643 -13.63 -14.96 -12.68
C SER A 643 -14.81 -15.45 -13.51
N CYS A 644 -15.90 -15.87 -12.87
CA CYS A 644 -17.14 -16.26 -13.55
C CYS A 644 -17.67 -15.13 -14.46
N ILE A 645 -17.68 -13.89 -13.99
CA ILE A 645 -18.06 -12.70 -14.78
C ILE A 645 -17.18 -12.56 -16.04
N LYS A 646 -15.85 -12.60 -15.88
CA LYS A 646 -14.87 -12.38 -16.96
C LYS A 646 -14.92 -13.47 -18.02
N SER A 647 -15.15 -14.72 -17.62
CA SER A 647 -15.22 -15.87 -18.53
C SER A 647 -16.57 -15.99 -19.22
N LEU A 648 -17.68 -16.03 -18.46
CA LEU A 648 -19.02 -16.30 -18.99
C LEU A 648 -19.61 -15.14 -19.82
N LYS A 649 -19.22 -13.89 -19.52
CA LYS A 649 -19.65 -12.67 -20.24
C LYS A 649 -21.17 -12.66 -20.39
N GLU A 650 -21.72 -12.66 -21.62
CA GLU A 650 -23.16 -12.62 -21.87
C GLU A 650 -23.96 -13.72 -21.13
N LEU A 651 -23.36 -14.89 -20.86
CA LEU A 651 -24.00 -15.96 -20.09
C LEU A 651 -24.17 -15.61 -18.60
N TYR A 652 -23.42 -14.65 -18.07
CA TYR A 652 -23.54 -14.18 -16.68
C TYR A 652 -24.70 -13.18 -16.47
N LEU A 653 -25.29 -12.64 -17.55
CA LEU A 653 -26.27 -11.52 -17.47
C LEU A 653 -27.40 -11.74 -16.47
N ASN A 654 -27.87 -12.98 -16.32
CA ASN A 654 -28.96 -13.34 -15.40
C ASN A 654 -28.58 -13.19 -13.92
N TYR A 655 -27.31 -13.39 -13.56
CA TYR A 655 -26.82 -13.38 -12.17
C TYR A 655 -26.36 -11.99 -11.71
N ILE A 656 -26.27 -11.00 -12.61
CA ILE A 656 -25.82 -9.64 -12.30
C ILE A 656 -26.67 -8.98 -11.19
N PRO A 657 -28.01 -9.01 -11.21
CA PRO A 657 -28.81 -8.30 -10.21
C PRO A 657 -28.54 -8.79 -8.79
N ASP A 658 -28.50 -10.10 -8.58
CA ASP A 658 -28.31 -10.71 -7.26
C ASP A 658 -26.85 -10.56 -6.78
N THR A 659 -25.88 -10.75 -7.68
CA THR A 659 -24.46 -10.49 -7.40
C THR A 659 -24.25 -9.03 -6.96
N TYR A 660 -24.88 -8.09 -7.66
CA TYR A 660 -24.78 -6.67 -7.36
C TYR A 660 -25.47 -6.30 -6.05
N ALA A 661 -26.67 -6.84 -5.80
CA ALA A 661 -27.42 -6.62 -4.56
C ALA A 661 -26.63 -7.10 -3.33
N ALA A 662 -26.03 -8.29 -3.40
CA ALA A 662 -25.17 -8.82 -2.35
C ALA A 662 -23.94 -7.92 -2.13
N CYS A 663 -23.19 -7.56 -3.18
CA CYS A 663 -22.04 -6.66 -3.05
C CYS A 663 -22.42 -5.28 -2.49
N SER A 664 -23.58 -4.74 -2.88
CA SER A 664 -24.15 -3.49 -2.33
C SER A 664 -24.44 -3.59 -0.82
N GLN A 665 -25.03 -4.70 -0.38
CA GLN A 665 -25.29 -4.99 1.03
C GLN A 665 -24.00 -5.12 1.84
N LEU A 666 -22.95 -5.75 1.29
CA LEU A 666 -21.62 -5.83 1.92
C LEU A 666 -20.94 -4.45 2.04
N MET A 667 -21.08 -3.60 1.01
CA MET A 667 -20.54 -2.24 1.00
C MET A 667 -21.22 -1.29 1.99
N THR A 668 -22.47 -1.57 2.39
CA THR A 668 -23.31 -0.70 3.24
C THR A 668 -23.44 -1.16 4.69
N GLN A 669 -22.65 -2.15 5.12
CA GLN A 669 -22.65 -2.66 6.50
C GLN A 669 -22.28 -1.58 7.56
N ASN A 670 -22.68 -1.83 8.81
CA ASN A 670 -22.30 -1.00 9.96
C ASN A 670 -20.77 -0.98 10.19
N TYR A 671 -20.11 -2.12 10.00
CA TYR A 671 -18.68 -2.30 10.25
C TYR A 671 -17.86 -2.30 8.96
N PHE A 672 -16.66 -1.74 9.01
CA PHE A 672 -15.73 -1.73 7.87
C PHE A 672 -14.83 -2.98 7.91
N ILE A 673 -15.28 -4.05 7.26
CA ILE A 673 -14.44 -5.24 7.04
C ILE A 673 -13.65 -5.02 5.76
N GLU A 674 -12.38 -4.60 5.89
CA GLU A 674 -11.55 -4.14 4.77
C GLU A 674 -11.49 -5.16 3.60
N PRO A 675 -11.12 -6.44 3.80
CA PRO A 675 -10.99 -7.39 2.69
C PRO A 675 -12.30 -7.64 1.94
N ILE A 676 -13.43 -7.68 2.66
CA ILE A 676 -14.75 -7.92 2.06
C ILE A 676 -15.17 -6.72 1.22
N ARG A 677 -15.02 -5.48 1.71
CA ARG A 677 -15.42 -4.28 0.97
C ARG A 677 -14.57 -4.08 -0.28
N ILE A 678 -13.26 -4.30 -0.20
CA ILE A 678 -12.37 -4.23 -1.37
C ILE A 678 -12.83 -5.20 -2.46
N GLU A 679 -12.97 -6.50 -2.15
CA GLU A 679 -13.35 -7.48 -3.17
C GLU A 679 -14.82 -7.35 -3.61
N SER A 680 -15.72 -6.80 -2.78
CA SER A 680 -17.09 -6.43 -3.20
C SER A 680 -17.07 -5.33 -4.25
N PHE A 681 -16.23 -4.31 -4.05
CA PHE A 681 -16.04 -3.24 -5.01
C PHE A 681 -15.36 -3.74 -6.30
N SER A 682 -14.38 -4.64 -6.20
CA SER A 682 -13.72 -5.26 -7.37
C SER A 682 -14.64 -6.20 -8.16
N THR A 683 -15.61 -6.85 -7.50
CA THR A 683 -16.69 -7.60 -8.15
C THR A 683 -17.63 -6.67 -8.89
N ILE A 684 -18.06 -5.56 -8.26
CA ILE A 684 -18.85 -4.51 -8.92
C ILE A 684 -18.10 -3.91 -10.12
N PHE A 685 -16.80 -3.63 -9.99
CA PHE A 685 -15.95 -3.16 -11.09
C PHE A 685 -15.84 -4.20 -12.22
N SER A 686 -15.75 -5.49 -11.88
CA SER A 686 -15.74 -6.59 -12.87
C SER A 686 -17.05 -6.67 -13.65
N ILE A 687 -18.20 -6.44 -13.00
CA ILE A 687 -19.50 -6.28 -13.68
C ILE A 687 -19.45 -5.07 -14.62
N ILE A 688 -19.13 -3.88 -14.11
CA ILE A 688 -19.16 -2.62 -14.89
C ILE A 688 -18.23 -2.67 -16.10
N SER A 689 -17.00 -3.17 -15.93
CA SER A 689 -15.99 -3.23 -17.01
C SER A 689 -16.31 -4.28 -18.07
N THR A 690 -16.90 -5.42 -17.68
CA THR A 690 -17.33 -6.48 -18.61
C THR A 690 -18.58 -6.07 -19.39
N PHE A 691 -19.59 -5.50 -18.70
CA PHE A 691 -20.91 -5.21 -19.27
C PHE A 691 -21.13 -3.76 -19.68
N LYS A 692 -20.08 -2.93 -19.76
CA LYS A 692 -20.12 -1.48 -20.08
C LYS A 692 -21.01 -1.06 -21.27
N GLU A 693 -21.31 -1.97 -22.19
CA GLU A 693 -22.13 -1.74 -23.39
C GLU A 693 -23.62 -2.02 -23.17
N SER A 694 -23.98 -2.77 -22.12
CA SER A 694 -25.35 -3.01 -21.65
C SER A 694 -25.98 -1.74 -21.05
N ASP A 695 -27.29 -1.60 -21.21
CA ASP A 695 -28.05 -0.43 -20.74
C ASP A 695 -28.09 -0.33 -19.21
N ASN A 696 -28.23 -1.46 -18.49
CA ASN A 696 -28.36 -1.49 -17.03
C ASN A 696 -27.12 -0.99 -16.26
N VAL A 697 -25.96 -0.87 -16.91
CA VAL A 697 -24.70 -0.53 -16.24
C VAL A 697 -24.63 0.96 -15.84
N SER A 698 -25.51 1.82 -16.33
CA SER A 698 -25.61 3.21 -15.85
C SER A 698 -25.82 3.29 -14.34
N ASP A 699 -26.72 2.46 -13.83
CA ASP A 699 -27.24 2.59 -12.47
C ASP A 699 -26.25 2.00 -11.47
N TYR A 700 -25.52 0.95 -11.88
CA TYR A 700 -24.39 0.39 -11.14
C TYR A 700 -23.20 1.37 -11.07
N ILE A 701 -22.91 2.11 -12.15
CA ILE A 701 -21.88 3.17 -12.14
C ILE A 701 -22.24 4.28 -11.14
N VAL A 702 -23.49 4.75 -11.14
CA VAL A 702 -23.95 5.81 -10.23
C VAL A 702 -23.85 5.36 -8.76
N GLN A 703 -24.34 4.17 -8.43
CA GLN A 703 -24.29 3.63 -7.06
C GLN A 703 -22.86 3.34 -6.59
N SER A 704 -21.96 2.89 -7.49
CA SER A 704 -20.54 2.68 -7.15
C SER A 704 -19.83 3.97 -6.73
N ILE A 705 -20.22 5.10 -7.31
CA ILE A 705 -19.72 6.43 -6.93
C ILE A 705 -20.23 6.80 -5.54
N ASP A 706 -21.47 6.49 -5.20
CA ASP A 706 -22.04 6.74 -3.88
C ASP A 706 -21.35 5.90 -2.78
N PHE A 707 -21.14 4.59 -3.00
CA PHE A 707 -20.43 3.75 -2.02
C PHE A 707 -18.98 4.19 -1.78
N TYR A 708 -18.26 4.57 -2.84
CA TYR A 708 -16.87 5.02 -2.73
C TYR A 708 -16.76 6.39 -2.05
N LYS A 709 -17.73 7.29 -2.29
CA LYS A 709 -17.91 8.54 -1.56
C LYS A 709 -18.13 8.29 -0.07
N ASP A 710 -19.01 7.37 0.29
CA ASP A 710 -19.32 7.07 1.70
C ASP A 710 -18.12 6.44 2.43
N ILE A 711 -17.26 5.69 1.73
CA ILE A 711 -15.99 5.19 2.26
C ILE A 711 -14.98 6.33 2.48
N LEU A 712 -14.82 7.26 1.53
CA LEU A 712 -13.95 8.43 1.68
C LEU A 712 -14.35 9.37 2.83
N ASN A 713 -15.62 9.33 3.27
CA ASN A 713 -16.11 10.10 4.41
C ASN A 713 -15.78 9.45 5.77
N GLN A 714 -15.18 8.25 5.81
CA GLN A 714 -14.79 7.59 7.05
C GLN A 714 -13.38 8.03 7.50
N PRO A 715 -13.12 8.20 8.81
CA PRO A 715 -11.88 8.83 9.32
C PRO A 715 -10.64 7.91 9.30
N TRP A 716 -10.70 6.77 8.60
CA TRP A 716 -9.74 5.67 8.73
C TRP A 716 -8.77 5.58 7.53
N LYS A 717 -7.64 4.89 7.74
CA LYS A 717 -6.57 4.69 6.75
C LYS A 717 -6.43 3.19 6.50
N TYR A 718 -6.71 2.73 5.29
CA TYR A 718 -6.77 1.30 4.93
C TYR A 718 -5.81 0.99 3.78
N LYS A 719 -5.07 -0.11 3.89
CA LYS A 719 -3.94 -0.43 3.00
C LYS A 719 -4.39 -0.83 1.60
N GLY A 720 -5.54 -1.51 1.48
CA GLY A 720 -6.13 -1.89 0.19
C GLY A 720 -6.97 -0.81 -0.49
N PHE A 721 -7.10 0.39 0.11
CA PHE A 721 -7.87 1.51 -0.46
C PHE A 721 -7.35 1.96 -1.85
N GLU A 722 -6.07 1.71 -2.13
CA GLU A 722 -5.45 1.86 -3.46
C GLU A 722 -6.18 1.12 -4.58
N LYS A 723 -6.55 -0.15 -4.33
CA LYS A 723 -7.20 -1.00 -5.35
C LYS A 723 -8.53 -0.38 -5.74
N MET A 724 -9.33 0.00 -4.74
CA MET A 724 -10.61 0.68 -4.92
C MET A 724 -10.45 2.05 -5.61
N THR A 725 -9.40 2.81 -5.28
CA THR A 725 -9.07 4.09 -5.92
C THR A 725 -8.76 3.92 -7.41
N SER A 726 -7.96 2.90 -7.75
CA SER A 726 -7.58 2.56 -9.13
C SER A 726 -8.78 2.07 -9.95
N GLU A 727 -9.59 1.18 -9.36
CA GLU A 727 -10.82 0.67 -9.96
C GLU A 727 -11.86 1.79 -10.15
N MET A 728 -12.02 2.71 -9.18
CA MET A 728 -12.87 3.90 -9.33
C MET A 728 -12.38 4.83 -10.44
N ASN A 729 -11.07 5.07 -10.57
CA ASN A 729 -10.52 5.83 -11.71
C ASN A 729 -10.92 5.20 -13.06
N ASN A 730 -10.99 3.86 -13.13
CA ASN A 730 -11.43 3.14 -14.33
C ASN A 730 -12.96 3.22 -14.53
N ILE A 731 -13.77 3.14 -13.46
CA ILE A 731 -15.23 3.37 -13.51
C ILE A 731 -15.53 4.77 -14.06
N LEU A 732 -14.79 5.79 -13.61
CA LEU A 732 -14.95 7.16 -14.08
C LEU A 732 -14.64 7.33 -15.58
N HIS A 733 -13.76 6.51 -16.16
CA HIS A 733 -13.54 6.48 -17.61
C HIS A 733 -14.75 5.93 -18.40
N TYR A 734 -15.66 5.19 -17.77
CA TYR A 734 -16.92 4.74 -18.38
C TYR A 734 -18.10 5.71 -18.18
N THR A 735 -17.98 6.73 -17.31
CA THR A 735 -19.06 7.71 -17.05
C THR A 735 -19.39 8.62 -18.25
N TYR A 736 -18.56 8.63 -19.29
CA TYR A 736 -18.76 9.40 -20.51
C TYR A 736 -18.79 8.49 -21.74
N LYS A 737 -19.97 8.28 -22.33
CA LYS A 737 -20.13 7.60 -23.63
C LYS A 737 -20.26 8.68 -24.72
N PRO A 738 -19.36 8.76 -25.72
CA PRO A 738 -19.35 9.85 -26.72
C PRO A 738 -20.66 10.11 -27.46
N ASN A 739 -21.50 9.08 -27.60
CA ASN A 739 -22.79 9.14 -28.32
C ASN A 739 -24.02 9.31 -27.39
N VAL A 740 -23.82 9.28 -26.05
CA VAL A 740 -24.90 9.34 -25.04
C VAL A 740 -24.72 10.54 -24.09
N GLY A 741 -23.48 11.00 -23.90
CA GLY A 741 -23.13 12.07 -22.96
C GLY A 741 -22.56 11.53 -21.66
N PHE A 742 -22.73 12.30 -20.58
CA PHE A 742 -22.40 11.86 -19.24
C PHE A 742 -23.54 11.00 -18.66
N ILE A 743 -23.19 9.82 -18.17
CA ILE A 743 -24.08 8.89 -17.46
C ILE A 743 -24.38 9.38 -16.03
N VAL A 744 -23.42 10.10 -15.45
CA VAL A 744 -23.48 10.62 -14.07
C VAL A 744 -23.65 12.14 -14.10
N SER A 745 -24.43 12.72 -13.19
CA SER A 745 -24.59 14.17 -13.12
C SER A 745 -23.26 14.87 -12.78
N GLN A 746 -23.00 16.02 -13.40
CA GLN A 746 -21.79 16.81 -13.09
C GLN A 746 -21.75 17.28 -11.62
N GLU A 747 -22.90 17.33 -10.97
CA GLU A 747 -23.07 17.60 -9.54
C GLU A 747 -22.47 16.48 -8.67
N LYS A 748 -22.82 15.21 -8.92
CA LYS A 748 -22.20 14.07 -8.21
C LYS A 748 -20.69 13.97 -8.46
N ILE A 749 -20.24 14.25 -9.69
CA ILE A 749 -18.80 14.28 -10.01
C ILE A 749 -18.10 15.41 -9.24
N ALA A 750 -18.71 16.59 -9.11
CA ALA A 750 -18.17 17.71 -8.35
C ALA A 750 -18.19 17.48 -6.82
N GLU A 751 -19.18 16.73 -6.30
CA GLU A 751 -19.22 16.32 -4.89
C GLU A 751 -18.08 15.34 -4.57
N LEU A 752 -17.88 14.31 -5.40
CA LEU A 752 -16.76 13.37 -5.25
C LEU A 752 -15.40 14.08 -5.32
N VAL A 753 -15.24 15.10 -6.17
CA VAL A 753 -14.03 15.96 -6.22
C VAL A 753 -13.76 16.65 -4.88
N GLY A 754 -14.80 17.19 -4.24
CA GLY A 754 -14.68 17.86 -2.94
C GLY A 754 -14.23 16.91 -1.83
N ILE A 755 -14.76 15.70 -1.83
CA ILE A 755 -14.46 14.67 -0.82
C ILE A 755 -13.07 14.04 -1.05
N VAL A 756 -12.71 13.72 -2.30
CA VAL A 756 -11.33 13.28 -2.66
C VAL A 756 -10.29 14.34 -2.29
N LYS A 757 -10.62 15.64 -2.41
CA LYS A 757 -9.75 16.72 -1.94
C LYS A 757 -9.54 16.68 -0.42
N ILE A 758 -10.60 16.63 0.38
CA ILE A 758 -10.51 16.61 1.86
C ILE A 758 -9.64 15.44 2.33
N TYR A 759 -9.78 14.27 1.70
CA TYR A 759 -8.97 13.09 2.03
C TYR A 759 -7.49 13.23 1.59
N LEU A 760 -7.22 13.82 0.41
CA LEU A 760 -5.85 14.15 -0.02
C LEU A 760 -5.16 15.17 0.89
N ASP A 761 -5.89 16.20 1.33
CA ASP A 761 -5.37 17.23 2.24
C ASP A 761 -5.03 16.61 3.62
N SER A 762 -5.83 15.65 4.09
CA SER A 762 -5.60 14.88 5.32
C SER A 762 -4.36 13.96 5.23
N LEU A 763 -4.22 13.18 4.15
CA LEU A 763 -3.03 12.35 3.91
C LEU A 763 -1.74 13.18 3.81
N LEU A 764 -1.81 14.38 3.21
CA LEU A 764 -0.66 15.26 3.12
C LEU A 764 -0.22 15.78 4.50
N LYS A 765 -1.17 16.09 5.40
CA LYS A 765 -0.87 16.45 6.80
C LYS A 765 -0.18 15.30 7.54
N GLN A 766 -0.70 14.08 7.44
CA GLN A 766 -0.06 12.91 8.03
C GLN A 766 1.36 12.69 7.47
N LYS A 767 1.57 12.91 6.17
CA LYS A 767 2.90 12.73 5.59
C LYS A 767 3.90 13.78 6.09
N ILE A 768 3.48 15.02 6.39
CA ILE A 768 4.33 15.99 7.08
C ILE A 768 4.77 15.43 8.44
N GLU A 769 3.79 15.03 9.26
CA GLU A 769 4.00 14.50 10.62
C GLU A 769 4.99 13.32 10.63
N ILE A 770 4.84 12.37 9.72
CA ILE A 770 5.73 11.19 9.61
C ILE A 770 7.16 11.55 9.21
N GLU A 771 7.38 12.49 8.29
CA GLU A 771 8.75 12.88 7.90
C GLU A 771 9.42 13.76 8.98
N ASP A 772 8.64 14.55 9.72
CA ASP A 772 9.13 15.32 10.87
C ASP A 772 9.52 14.37 12.03
N ASP A 773 8.77 13.29 12.29
CA ASP A 773 9.12 12.24 13.25
C ASP A 773 10.40 11.48 12.85
N LYS A 774 10.58 11.12 11.57
CA LYS A 774 11.84 10.50 11.10
C LYS A 774 13.04 11.41 11.38
N ALA A 775 12.90 12.71 11.08
CA ALA A 775 13.97 13.70 11.29
C ALA A 775 14.31 13.85 12.78
N LYS A 776 13.31 13.82 13.67
CA LYS A 776 13.48 13.83 15.14
C LYS A 776 14.31 12.64 15.64
N TRP A 777 14.13 11.46 15.04
CA TRP A 777 14.89 10.24 15.35
C TRP A 777 16.23 10.10 14.60
N GLY A 778 16.61 11.08 13.77
CA GLY A 778 17.83 11.03 12.95
C GLY A 778 17.79 10.00 11.82
N LEU A 779 16.61 9.45 11.51
CA LEU A 779 16.43 8.42 10.50
C LEU A 779 16.41 9.06 9.10
N VAL A 780 17.32 8.62 8.23
CA VAL A 780 17.33 9.03 6.81
C VAL A 780 16.04 8.56 6.15
N PRO A 781 15.34 9.42 5.38
CA PRO A 781 14.16 9.02 4.64
C PRO A 781 14.53 8.08 3.47
N TYR A 782 14.50 6.78 3.74
CA TYR A 782 14.48 5.73 2.72
C TYR A 782 13.34 5.96 1.72
N GLU A 783 13.58 5.65 0.44
CA GLU A 783 12.57 5.83 -0.60
C GLU A 783 11.38 4.87 -0.43
N ASP A 784 11.57 3.74 0.25
CA ASP A 784 10.62 2.63 0.45
C ASP A 784 9.47 2.93 1.46
N CYS A 785 9.07 4.19 1.58
CA CYS A 785 7.92 4.61 2.39
C CYS A 785 6.60 4.39 1.62
N ASP A 786 6.37 3.16 1.17
CA ASP A 786 5.28 2.75 0.26
C ASP A 786 3.89 3.05 0.85
N ASP A 787 3.65 2.65 2.10
CA ASP A 787 2.34 2.65 2.78
C ASP A 787 1.59 3.99 2.83
N VAL A 788 2.28 5.11 2.58
CA VAL A 788 1.67 6.45 2.47
C VAL A 788 1.87 7.08 1.09
N SER A 789 2.87 6.63 0.31
CA SER A 789 3.16 7.20 -1.00
C SER A 789 2.24 6.69 -2.11
N VAL A 790 1.93 5.38 -2.12
CA VAL A 790 1.14 4.74 -3.19
C VAL A 790 -0.37 5.04 -3.09
N PRO A 791 -1.03 5.10 -1.91
CA PRO A 791 -2.42 5.56 -1.78
C PRO A 791 -2.59 7.00 -2.31
N PHE A 792 -1.65 7.87 -1.93
CA PHE A 792 -1.64 9.27 -2.33
C PHE A 792 -1.50 9.43 -3.85
N ASP A 793 -0.58 8.71 -4.49
CA ASP A 793 -0.34 8.84 -5.92
C ASP A 793 -1.51 8.29 -6.76
N ASN A 794 -2.21 7.28 -6.27
CA ASN A 794 -3.45 6.77 -6.87
C ASN A 794 -4.63 7.75 -6.71
N LEU A 795 -4.80 8.37 -5.54
CA LEU A 795 -5.77 9.45 -5.32
C LEU A 795 -5.47 10.67 -6.20
N LEU A 796 -4.19 11.00 -6.40
CA LEU A 796 -3.77 12.09 -7.27
C LEU A 796 -4.04 11.78 -8.76
N LYS A 797 -3.98 10.50 -9.19
CA LYS A 797 -4.45 10.06 -10.52
C LYS A 797 -5.97 10.23 -10.64
N LEU A 798 -6.73 9.76 -9.64
CA LEU A 798 -8.18 9.89 -9.56
C LEU A 798 -8.63 11.36 -9.66
N TYR A 799 -8.04 12.24 -8.86
CA TYR A 799 -8.32 13.67 -8.87
C TYR A 799 -8.05 14.32 -10.25
N LYS A 800 -6.97 13.92 -10.92
CA LYS A 800 -6.66 14.37 -12.30
C LYS A 800 -7.61 13.81 -13.36
N THR A 801 -8.28 12.68 -13.10
CA THR A 801 -9.32 12.13 -13.98
C THR A 801 -10.64 12.84 -13.79
N LEU A 802 -11.08 13.03 -12.54
CA LEU A 802 -12.21 13.90 -12.20
C LEU A 802 -12.02 15.32 -12.77
N GLY A 803 -10.79 15.83 -12.70
CA GLY A 803 -10.31 17.07 -13.32
C GLY A 803 -10.69 17.26 -14.79
N LYS A 804 -10.76 16.17 -15.57
CA LYS A 804 -11.13 16.19 -17.00
C LYS A 804 -12.64 16.09 -17.22
N LEU A 805 -13.39 15.58 -16.24
CA LEU A 805 -14.83 15.30 -16.33
C LEU A 805 -15.70 16.51 -15.92
N VAL A 806 -15.13 17.51 -15.23
CA VAL A 806 -15.83 18.75 -14.83
C VAL A 806 -15.17 19.98 -15.49
N PRO A 807 -15.59 20.40 -16.70
CA PRO A 807 -14.82 21.33 -17.54
C PRO A 807 -14.54 22.73 -16.98
N ASN A 808 -15.35 23.21 -16.01
CA ASN A 808 -15.37 24.63 -15.62
C ASN A 808 -14.98 24.92 -14.15
N ASN A 809 -15.02 23.94 -13.24
CA ASN A 809 -14.92 24.21 -11.79
C ASN A 809 -13.60 23.78 -11.14
N ILE A 810 -12.90 22.78 -11.67
CA ILE A 810 -11.78 22.15 -10.93
C ILE A 810 -10.52 23.02 -10.90
N ASN A 811 -10.27 23.81 -11.95
CA ASN A 811 -9.22 24.85 -11.93
C ASN A 811 -9.42 25.75 -10.69
N ASN A 812 -10.58 26.39 -10.57
CA ASN A 812 -10.90 27.32 -9.48
C ASN A 812 -10.90 26.68 -8.07
N LEU A 813 -10.84 25.35 -7.93
CA LEU A 813 -11.01 24.63 -6.64
C LEU A 813 -9.69 24.21 -5.96
N PHE A 814 -8.59 24.14 -6.73
CA PHE A 814 -7.23 24.10 -6.17
C PHE A 814 -6.59 25.49 -6.11
N GLU A 815 -6.90 26.36 -7.08
CA GLU A 815 -6.38 27.72 -7.19
C GLU A 815 -6.70 28.65 -6.00
N THR A 816 -7.76 28.38 -5.21
CA THR A 816 -8.19 29.25 -4.10
C THR A 816 -7.70 28.86 -2.71
N ASN A 817 -7.28 27.60 -2.49
CA ASN A 817 -7.09 27.07 -1.13
C ASN A 817 -5.68 26.51 -0.84
N TYR A 818 -4.91 26.11 -1.87
CA TYR A 818 -3.57 25.55 -1.67
C TYR A 818 -2.47 26.59 -1.90
N ALA A 819 -2.75 27.62 -2.70
CA ALA A 819 -1.76 28.63 -3.05
C ALA A 819 -1.22 29.39 -1.83
N GLU A 820 -1.98 29.42 -0.73
CA GLU A 820 -1.60 30.06 0.54
C GLU A 820 -0.78 29.13 1.45
N SER A 821 -0.99 27.81 1.40
CA SER A 821 -0.31 26.81 2.25
C SER A 821 0.88 26.10 1.58
N ILE A 822 0.94 26.06 0.25
CA ILE A 822 2.10 25.54 -0.50
C ILE A 822 3.44 26.20 -0.08
N PRO A 823 3.54 27.53 0.17
CA PRO A 823 4.77 28.15 0.66
C PRO A 823 5.26 27.64 2.02
N GLU A 824 4.35 27.14 2.86
CA GLU A 824 4.66 26.54 4.15
C GLU A 824 5.11 25.07 3.97
N ILE A 825 4.40 24.32 3.12
CA ILE A 825 4.72 22.93 2.74
C ILE A 825 6.12 22.83 2.08
N ILE A 826 6.55 23.82 1.29
CA ILE A 826 7.86 23.81 0.61
C ILE A 826 9.03 23.95 1.59
N LYS A 827 8.83 24.45 2.82
CA LYS A 827 9.90 24.52 3.82
C LYS A 827 10.41 23.14 4.23
N ASN A 828 9.55 22.10 4.20
CA ASN A 828 9.98 20.73 4.40
C ASN A 828 10.57 20.17 3.09
N LEU A 829 11.90 20.00 3.07
CA LEU A 829 12.71 19.51 1.94
C LEU A 829 12.16 18.24 1.30
N TYR A 830 11.67 17.29 2.10
CA TYR A 830 11.25 15.97 1.64
C TYR A 830 9.94 16.01 0.85
N ILE A 831 9.18 17.10 0.97
CA ILE A 831 7.91 17.33 0.26
C ILE A 831 8.12 18.10 -1.05
N GLN A 832 9.31 18.67 -1.29
CA GLN A 832 9.62 19.43 -2.50
C GLN A 832 9.53 18.56 -3.77
N LYS A 833 10.02 17.31 -3.75
CA LYS A 833 9.88 16.32 -4.84
C LYS A 833 8.40 16.07 -5.19
N PHE A 834 7.49 16.13 -4.22
CA PHE A 834 6.04 16.05 -4.44
C PHE A 834 5.46 17.38 -5.00
N VAL A 835 5.71 18.51 -4.35
CA VAL A 835 5.20 19.83 -4.78
C VAL A 835 5.64 20.14 -6.22
N VAL A 836 6.90 19.83 -6.54
CA VAL A 836 7.46 19.90 -7.89
C VAL A 836 6.66 19.02 -8.85
N ASN A 837 6.41 17.75 -8.53
CA ASN A 837 5.61 16.85 -9.38
C ASN A 837 4.15 17.31 -9.56
N LEU A 838 3.55 17.93 -8.54
CA LEU A 838 2.21 18.51 -8.59
C LEU A 838 2.14 19.73 -9.51
N LEU A 839 3.03 20.71 -9.32
CA LEU A 839 3.22 21.86 -10.22
C LEU A 839 3.50 21.39 -11.64
N MET A 840 4.37 20.40 -11.80
CA MET A 840 4.73 19.77 -13.07
C MET A 840 3.58 19.04 -13.77
N SER A 841 2.47 18.78 -13.08
CA SER A 841 1.21 18.29 -13.66
C SER A 841 0.30 19.45 -14.11
N HIS A 842 0.28 20.58 -13.40
CA HIS A 842 -0.51 21.77 -13.77
C HIS A 842 0.18 22.57 -14.89
N ILE A 843 1.49 22.66 -14.86
CA ILE A 843 2.35 23.16 -15.94
C ILE A 843 2.14 22.33 -17.23
N LYS A 844 1.78 21.04 -17.14
CA LYS A 844 1.37 20.26 -18.32
C LYS A 844 -0.02 20.66 -18.89
N THR A 845 -0.90 21.26 -18.07
CA THR A 845 -2.26 21.67 -18.48
C THR A 845 -2.40 23.16 -18.81
N MET A 846 -1.41 24.03 -18.52
CA MET A 846 -1.42 25.44 -18.94
C MET A 846 -1.42 25.57 -20.48
N HIS A 847 -2.51 26.11 -21.04
CA HIS A 847 -2.69 26.27 -22.49
C HIS A 847 -3.18 27.66 -22.93
N ASN A 848 -3.54 28.55 -22.00
CA ASN A 848 -3.86 29.97 -22.22
C ASN A 848 -3.16 30.87 -21.19
N ILE A 849 -3.03 32.15 -21.54
CA ILE A 849 -2.34 33.14 -20.70
C ILE A 849 -3.02 33.31 -19.34
N ASP A 850 -4.35 33.18 -19.28
CA ASP A 850 -5.13 33.40 -18.05
C ASP A 850 -4.85 32.34 -16.97
N LEU A 851 -4.56 31.09 -17.36
CA LEU A 851 -4.04 30.08 -16.44
C LEU A 851 -2.60 30.43 -16.03
N PHE A 852 -1.72 30.77 -16.99
CA PHE A 852 -0.33 31.07 -16.66
C PHE A 852 -0.20 32.24 -15.66
N ASP A 853 -0.89 33.35 -15.90
CA ASP A 853 -0.95 34.52 -15.03
C ASP A 853 -1.45 34.20 -13.61
N ARG A 854 -2.30 33.17 -13.46
CA ARG A 854 -2.85 32.72 -12.18
C ARG A 854 -1.87 31.84 -11.39
N TYR A 855 -1.06 31.02 -12.06
CA TYR A 855 -0.04 30.19 -11.40
C TYR A 855 1.33 30.87 -11.28
N GLU A 856 1.59 31.96 -12.03
CA GLU A 856 2.83 32.75 -12.01
C GLU A 856 3.30 33.08 -10.58
N PRO A 857 2.47 33.62 -9.65
CA PRO A 857 2.88 33.88 -8.27
C PRO A 857 3.29 32.63 -7.47
N LEU A 858 2.60 31.51 -7.69
CA LEU A 858 2.88 30.24 -7.00
C LEU A 858 4.24 29.67 -7.44
N ILE A 859 4.51 29.68 -8.75
CA ILE A 859 5.77 29.22 -9.32
C ILE A 859 6.93 30.11 -8.84
N ILE A 860 6.72 31.44 -8.74
CA ILE A 860 7.70 32.37 -8.14
C ILE A 860 7.96 32.01 -6.69
N SER A 861 6.91 31.78 -5.89
CA SER A 861 7.06 31.38 -4.49
C SER A 861 7.86 30.08 -4.32
N VAL A 862 7.73 29.12 -5.24
CA VAL A 862 8.49 27.85 -5.23
C VAL A 862 9.97 28.05 -5.62
N LEU A 863 10.29 29.07 -6.41
CA LEU A 863 11.66 29.41 -6.79
C LEU A 863 12.37 30.26 -5.72
N ASP A 864 11.60 31.09 -5.01
CA ASP A 864 12.13 32.00 -3.98
C ASP A 864 12.26 31.33 -2.59
N SER A 865 11.57 30.21 -2.34
CA SER A 865 11.66 29.44 -1.08
C SER A 865 12.87 28.50 -1.05
N LYS A 866 14.07 29.09 -0.98
CA LYS A 866 15.29 28.33 -0.63
C LYS A 866 15.09 27.59 0.70
N PRO A 867 15.50 26.31 0.82
CA PRO A 867 15.49 25.61 2.09
C PRO A 867 16.39 26.31 3.12
N GLU A 868 15.92 26.45 4.35
CA GLU A 868 16.75 26.86 5.48
C GLU A 868 17.51 25.63 6.01
N PHE A 869 18.64 25.33 5.38
CA PHE A 869 19.52 24.24 5.81
C PHE A 869 20.14 24.54 7.18
N VAL A 870 19.82 23.72 8.18
CA VAL A 870 20.60 23.63 9.42
C VAL A 870 21.90 22.89 9.09
N SER A 871 22.97 23.65 8.86
CA SER A 871 24.30 23.12 8.55
C SER A 871 25.00 22.63 9.82
N THR A 872 24.83 21.35 10.15
CA THR A 872 25.83 20.60 10.93
C THR A 872 26.83 19.98 9.95
N ASP A 873 27.98 20.64 9.79
CA ASP A 873 28.98 20.32 8.74
C ASP A 873 29.66 18.93 8.88
N GLU A 874 29.32 18.13 9.90
CA GLU A 874 30.02 16.90 10.25
C GLU A 874 29.31 15.60 9.79
N ASP A 875 27.97 15.58 9.69
CA ASP A 875 27.21 14.34 9.45
C ASP A 875 27.03 13.95 7.96
N GLN A 876 27.01 14.94 7.06
CA GLN A 876 26.55 14.74 5.67
C GLN A 876 27.43 13.79 4.84
N ASN A 877 28.70 13.59 5.19
CA ASN A 877 29.63 12.74 4.43
C ASN A 877 29.44 11.23 4.67
N HIS A 878 28.65 10.82 5.68
CA HIS A 878 28.55 9.40 6.08
C HIS A 878 27.34 8.66 5.50
N LEU A 879 26.35 9.37 4.92
CA LEU A 879 25.03 8.80 4.61
C LEU A 879 24.77 8.55 3.12
N GLY A 880 25.71 8.86 2.23
CA GLY A 880 25.63 8.55 0.79
C GLY A 880 24.56 9.30 -0.03
N VAL A 881 23.70 10.09 0.63
CA VAL A 881 22.72 10.97 -0.01
C VAL A 881 23.45 12.09 -0.77
N GLY A 882 23.12 12.28 -2.05
CA GLY A 882 23.65 13.41 -2.83
C GLY A 882 23.21 14.76 -2.26
N ASP A 883 23.99 15.82 -2.50
CA ASP A 883 23.75 17.15 -1.91
C ASP A 883 22.28 17.57 -2.11
N PRO A 884 21.51 17.85 -1.04
CA PRO A 884 20.11 18.23 -1.17
C PRO A 884 19.92 19.54 -1.95
N ASN A 885 20.95 20.38 -2.09
CA ASN A 885 20.93 21.51 -3.02
C ASN A 885 20.91 21.06 -4.49
N GLU A 886 21.60 19.96 -4.85
CA GLU A 886 21.55 19.39 -6.20
C GLU A 886 20.19 18.76 -6.49
N LEU A 887 19.62 18.02 -5.52
CA LEU A 887 18.29 17.43 -5.66
C LEU A 887 17.20 18.51 -5.80
N TYR A 888 17.30 19.60 -5.03
CA TYR A 888 16.44 20.77 -5.17
C TYR A 888 16.62 21.43 -6.55
N ALA A 889 17.85 21.65 -6.99
CA ALA A 889 18.16 22.23 -8.29
C ALA A 889 17.62 21.41 -9.46
N ASP A 890 17.76 20.08 -9.46
CA ASP A 890 17.24 19.24 -10.56
C ASP A 890 15.70 19.24 -10.62
N ASN A 891 15.04 19.27 -9.47
CA ASN A 891 13.59 19.40 -9.37
C ASN A 891 13.11 20.76 -9.95
N LEU A 892 13.74 21.88 -9.57
CA LEU A 892 13.46 23.20 -10.13
C LEU A 892 13.79 23.29 -11.63
N LEU A 893 14.90 22.70 -12.06
CA LEU A 893 15.31 22.64 -13.47
C LEU A 893 14.27 21.90 -14.31
N CYS A 894 13.66 20.85 -13.76
CA CYS A 894 12.59 20.11 -14.40
C CYS A 894 11.31 20.96 -14.57
N ILE A 895 10.95 21.78 -13.56
CA ILE A 895 9.92 22.83 -13.68
C ILE A 895 10.25 23.78 -14.83
N TYR A 896 11.45 24.36 -14.84
CA TYR A 896 11.87 25.34 -15.83
C TYR A 896 11.85 24.77 -17.27
N LYS A 897 12.38 23.54 -17.46
CA LYS A 897 12.34 22.77 -18.71
C LYS A 897 10.92 22.54 -19.26
N LYS A 898 9.85 22.76 -18.47
CA LYS A 898 8.47 22.80 -18.96
C LYS A 898 7.86 24.20 -19.06
N LEU A 899 8.20 25.15 -18.18
CA LEU A 899 7.75 26.55 -18.32
C LEU A 899 8.15 27.12 -19.70
N VAL A 900 9.40 26.87 -20.13
CA VAL A 900 9.89 27.17 -21.48
C VAL A 900 9.04 26.54 -22.59
N LYS A 901 8.50 25.32 -22.38
CA LYS A 901 7.61 24.64 -23.33
C LYS A 901 6.19 25.20 -23.35
N ILE A 902 5.75 25.89 -22.28
CA ILE A 902 4.51 26.68 -22.25
C ILE A 902 4.72 28.02 -22.95
N PHE A 903 5.82 28.72 -22.69
CA PHE A 903 6.13 30.02 -23.32
C PHE A 903 6.28 29.92 -24.85
N GLY A 904 6.67 28.76 -25.39
CA GLY A 904 6.61 28.47 -26.83
C GLY A 904 5.20 28.32 -27.42
N LYS A 905 4.15 28.24 -26.58
CA LYS A 905 2.73 28.09 -26.96
C LYS A 905 1.86 29.29 -26.59
N ILE A 906 2.22 30.00 -25.51
CA ILE A 906 1.44 31.09 -24.92
C ILE A 906 2.14 32.43 -25.16
N ARG A 907 1.41 33.44 -25.64
CA ARG A 907 1.94 34.80 -25.84
C ARG A 907 2.06 35.56 -24.52
N ILE A 908 3.17 35.38 -23.81
CA ILE A 908 3.60 36.27 -22.73
C ILE A 908 4.15 37.61 -23.26
N SER A 909 4.20 38.65 -22.42
CA SER A 909 4.80 39.93 -22.80
C SER A 909 6.35 39.89 -22.77
N PRO A 910 7.05 40.79 -23.47
CA PRO A 910 8.51 40.89 -23.41
C PRO A 910 9.06 41.17 -22.00
N GLU A 911 8.32 41.92 -21.17
CA GLU A 911 8.69 42.20 -19.78
C GLU A 911 8.59 40.95 -18.91
N ARG A 912 7.49 40.18 -19.04
CA ARG A 912 7.36 38.87 -18.37
C ARG A 912 8.44 37.88 -18.83
N ALA A 913 8.73 37.84 -20.14
CA ALA A 913 9.80 37.00 -20.66
C ALA A 913 11.16 37.36 -20.04
N ARG A 914 11.45 38.67 -19.86
CA ARG A 914 12.65 39.14 -19.14
C ARG A 914 12.66 38.74 -17.67
N PHE A 915 11.55 38.91 -16.96
CA PHE A 915 11.43 38.51 -15.54
C PHE A 915 11.73 37.01 -15.36
N TRP A 916 11.11 36.15 -16.17
CA TRP A 916 11.32 34.69 -16.07
C TRP A 916 12.74 34.26 -16.44
N VAL A 917 13.36 34.90 -17.44
CA VAL A 917 14.78 34.69 -17.75
C VAL A 917 15.67 35.15 -16.59
N GLN A 918 15.40 36.31 -15.98
CA GLN A 918 16.17 36.81 -14.84
C GLN A 918 16.05 35.86 -13.62
N LYS A 919 14.84 35.44 -13.25
CA LYS A 919 14.60 34.45 -12.18
C LYS A 919 15.30 33.11 -12.41
N THR A 920 15.59 32.75 -13.66
CA THR A 920 16.40 31.56 -13.99
C THR A 920 17.84 31.75 -13.51
N PHE A 921 18.46 32.89 -13.82
CA PHE A 921 19.83 33.23 -13.41
C PHE A 921 19.96 33.59 -11.92
N GLU A 922 18.86 33.83 -11.21
CA GLU A 922 18.84 33.98 -9.73
C GLU A 922 18.82 32.62 -8.99
N VAL A 923 18.46 31.54 -9.69
CA VAL A 923 18.20 30.20 -9.11
C VAL A 923 19.25 29.17 -9.52
N PHE A 924 19.74 29.21 -10.75
CA PHE A 924 20.76 28.29 -11.26
C PHE A 924 22.05 29.04 -11.61
N ASP A 925 23.21 28.42 -11.33
CA ASP A 925 24.49 28.96 -11.77
C ASP A 925 24.61 28.93 -13.31
N TYR A 926 25.35 29.90 -13.84
CA TYR A 926 25.50 30.17 -15.27
C TYR A 926 25.98 28.94 -16.05
N ASP A 927 26.96 28.23 -15.51
CA ASP A 927 27.55 27.05 -16.18
C ASP A 927 26.55 25.88 -16.22
N ARG A 928 25.79 25.63 -15.13
CA ARG A 928 24.72 24.60 -15.10
C ARG A 928 23.56 24.95 -16.05
N ILE A 929 23.27 26.24 -16.27
CA ILE A 929 22.33 26.69 -17.32
C ILE A 929 22.90 26.40 -18.72
N CYS A 930 24.18 26.69 -18.96
CA CYS A 930 24.82 26.46 -20.25
C CYS A 930 24.87 24.98 -20.65
N ASP A 931 25.24 24.08 -19.73
CA ASP A 931 25.29 22.64 -19.97
C ASP A 931 23.89 22.05 -20.23
N GLU A 932 22.84 22.55 -19.57
CA GLU A 932 21.47 22.02 -19.73
C GLU A 932 20.67 22.67 -20.87
N MET A 933 21.01 23.90 -21.26
CA MET A 933 20.55 24.43 -22.55
C MET A 933 21.06 23.58 -23.73
N PHE A 934 22.17 22.85 -23.57
CA PHE A 934 22.74 21.94 -24.56
C PHE A 934 21.86 20.71 -24.84
N PHE A 935 21.06 20.26 -23.86
CA PHE A 935 20.19 19.07 -23.97
C PHE A 935 18.73 19.38 -24.38
N LEU A 936 18.33 20.65 -24.46
CA LEU A 936 16.98 21.02 -24.92
C LEU A 936 16.77 20.74 -26.41
N SER A 937 15.65 20.10 -26.77
CA SER A 937 15.43 19.66 -28.14
C SER A 937 15.31 20.83 -29.14
N HIS A 938 15.76 20.58 -30.37
CA HIS A 938 16.27 21.55 -31.34
C HIS A 938 15.39 22.79 -31.63
N SER A 939 14.06 22.70 -31.47
CA SER A 939 13.14 23.83 -31.63
C SER A 939 13.10 24.77 -30.42
N TYR A 940 13.30 24.26 -29.20
CA TYR A 940 13.17 25.04 -27.96
C TYR A 940 14.42 25.84 -27.65
N ALA A 941 15.61 25.31 -27.97
CA ALA A 941 16.84 26.09 -27.97
C ALA A 941 16.71 27.31 -28.90
N LEU A 942 16.13 27.15 -30.09
CA LEU A 942 15.82 28.27 -30.99
C LEU A 942 14.80 29.26 -30.40
N SER A 943 13.80 28.80 -29.63
CA SER A 943 12.86 29.71 -28.95
C SER A 943 13.51 30.51 -27.81
N VAL A 944 14.31 29.87 -26.96
CA VAL A 944 15.04 30.55 -25.86
C VAL A 944 16.09 31.50 -26.43
N VAL A 945 16.86 31.07 -27.42
CA VAL A 945 17.80 31.95 -28.14
C VAL A 945 17.08 33.08 -28.85
N ALA A 946 15.90 32.87 -29.46
CA ALA A 946 15.12 33.97 -30.05
C ALA A 946 14.57 34.95 -29.00
N ILE A 947 14.22 34.48 -27.80
CA ILE A 947 13.81 35.33 -26.68
C ILE A 947 15.01 36.15 -26.17
N LEU A 948 16.15 35.49 -25.89
CA LEU A 948 17.40 36.15 -25.51
C LEU A 948 17.86 37.16 -26.57
N PHE A 949 17.76 36.82 -27.87
CA PHE A 949 18.04 37.75 -28.96
C PHE A 949 17.09 38.96 -28.92
N ASN A 950 15.77 38.78 -28.85
CA ASN A 950 14.84 39.93 -28.73
C ASN A 950 15.06 40.75 -27.44
N ILE A 951 15.61 40.16 -26.39
CA ILE A 951 15.93 40.85 -25.13
C ILE A 951 17.19 41.71 -25.25
N TYR A 952 18.24 41.23 -25.94
CA TYR A 952 19.55 41.89 -26.05
C TYR A 952 19.74 42.76 -27.30
N PHE A 953 19.19 42.42 -28.48
CA PHE A 953 19.61 42.99 -29.78
C PHE A 953 19.18 44.43 -30.11
N ASN A 954 18.75 45.23 -29.12
CA ASN A 954 18.59 46.67 -29.33
C ASN A 954 19.93 47.42 -29.34
N ASP A 955 20.96 46.93 -28.62
CA ASP A 955 22.17 47.71 -28.31
C ASP A 955 23.52 46.96 -28.54
N VAL A 956 23.51 45.79 -29.19
CA VAL A 956 24.70 44.93 -29.41
C VAL A 956 25.45 45.26 -30.72
N THR A 957 26.78 45.25 -30.68
CA THR A 957 27.66 45.52 -31.85
C THR A 957 28.07 44.26 -32.63
N ASP A 958 28.55 44.43 -33.88
CA ASP A 958 28.98 43.31 -34.74
C ASP A 958 30.13 42.48 -34.14
N ASP A 959 31.05 43.10 -33.40
CA ASP A 959 32.16 42.41 -32.74
C ASP A 959 31.68 41.55 -31.57
N GLU A 960 30.65 42.00 -30.83
CA GLU A 960 30.03 41.23 -29.75
C GLU A 960 29.23 40.04 -30.29
N PHE A 961 28.52 40.22 -31.42
CA PHE A 961 27.83 39.14 -32.13
C PHE A 961 28.81 38.06 -32.63
N GLN A 962 29.97 38.45 -33.15
CA GLN A 962 31.02 37.48 -33.50
C GLN A 962 31.60 36.80 -32.25
N ASN A 963 31.86 37.54 -31.17
CA ASN A 963 32.37 36.96 -29.91
C ASN A 963 31.39 35.95 -29.28
N PHE A 964 30.08 36.18 -29.35
CA PHE A 964 29.07 35.25 -28.85
C PHE A 964 29.18 33.86 -29.52
N PHE A 965 29.25 33.82 -30.86
CA PHE A 965 29.40 32.55 -31.58
C PHE A 965 30.82 31.96 -31.52
N MET A 966 31.85 32.79 -31.34
CA MET A 966 33.26 32.35 -31.27
C MET A 966 33.69 31.83 -29.90
N ARG A 967 32.86 31.96 -28.86
CA ARG A 967 33.12 31.42 -27.50
C ARG A 967 32.49 30.06 -27.22
N LEU A 968 31.68 29.52 -28.13
CA LEU A 968 31.15 28.16 -28.02
C LEU A 968 32.30 27.12 -28.11
N PRO A 969 32.36 26.11 -27.23
CA PRO A 969 33.46 25.13 -27.23
C PRO A 969 33.62 24.41 -28.58
N PRO A 970 34.86 24.31 -29.13
CA PRO A 970 35.07 23.82 -30.49
C PRO A 970 34.94 22.30 -30.67
N ASP A 971 34.97 21.53 -29.57
CA ASP A 971 35.29 20.10 -29.60
C ASP A 971 34.06 19.15 -29.48
N VAL A 972 32.83 19.66 -29.46
CA VAL A 972 31.61 18.85 -29.31
C VAL A 972 31.05 18.42 -30.70
N PRO A 973 31.05 17.13 -31.10
CA PRO A 973 30.98 16.78 -32.52
C PRO A 973 29.61 16.84 -33.23
N THR A 974 28.51 17.12 -32.52
CA THR A 974 27.15 16.74 -32.99
C THR A 974 26.25 17.86 -33.51
N TYR A 975 26.44 19.13 -33.11
CA TYR A 975 25.56 20.23 -33.53
C TYR A 975 26.32 21.51 -33.92
N ASN A 976 26.17 21.91 -35.18
CA ASN A 976 26.87 23.04 -35.78
C ASN A 976 25.99 24.32 -35.78
N PRO A 977 26.47 25.47 -35.24
CA PRO A 977 25.78 26.76 -35.28
C PRO A 977 25.27 27.19 -36.68
N VAL A 978 25.99 26.85 -37.75
CA VAL A 978 25.58 27.12 -39.14
C VAL A 978 24.23 26.47 -39.47
N SER A 979 23.93 25.30 -38.92
CA SER A 979 22.65 24.62 -39.17
C SER A 979 21.49 25.26 -38.42
N MET A 980 21.72 25.83 -37.23
CA MET A 980 20.73 26.65 -36.53
C MET A 980 20.42 27.93 -37.31
N ALA A 981 21.46 28.67 -37.75
CA ALA A 981 21.30 29.88 -38.55
C ALA A 981 20.53 29.61 -39.86
N VAL A 982 20.95 28.59 -40.62
CA VAL A 982 20.28 28.16 -41.87
C VAL A 982 18.80 27.80 -41.63
N LYS A 983 18.47 27.10 -40.54
CA LYS A 983 17.08 26.74 -40.21
C LYS A 983 16.24 27.95 -39.80
N PHE A 984 16.81 28.88 -39.03
CA PHE A 984 16.12 30.13 -38.65
C PHE A 984 15.73 30.96 -39.89
N CYS A 985 16.62 31.06 -40.88
CA CYS A 985 16.32 31.69 -42.19
C CYS A 985 15.19 31.01 -42.97
N ILE A 986 14.96 29.71 -42.75
CA ILE A 986 13.91 28.92 -43.43
C ILE A 986 12.57 29.04 -42.68
N SER A 987 12.57 29.16 -41.35
CA SER A 987 11.36 29.12 -40.53
C SER A 987 10.54 30.42 -40.47
N ASP A 988 11.20 31.59 -40.59
CA ASP A 988 10.52 32.89 -40.68
C ASP A 988 11.25 33.81 -41.68
N PRO A 989 11.08 33.57 -43.00
CA PRO A 989 11.86 34.26 -44.02
C PRO A 989 11.61 35.77 -44.05
N GLU A 990 10.36 36.21 -43.94
CA GLU A 990 10.03 37.64 -44.03
C GLU A 990 10.62 38.44 -42.87
N ARG A 991 10.56 37.92 -41.64
CA ARG A 991 11.14 38.61 -40.47
C ARG A 991 12.67 38.63 -40.51
N PHE A 992 13.29 37.59 -41.06
CA PHE A 992 14.74 37.55 -41.30
C PHE A 992 15.16 38.58 -42.37
N TYR A 993 14.48 38.59 -43.52
CA TYR A 993 14.74 39.53 -44.62
C TYR A 993 14.54 40.99 -44.18
N ASN A 994 13.48 41.30 -43.44
CA ASN A 994 13.14 42.70 -43.11
C ASN A 994 13.97 43.32 -41.96
N ASN A 995 14.74 42.54 -41.18
CA ASN A 995 15.47 43.05 -40.01
C ASN A 995 16.99 42.83 -40.04
N ILE A 996 17.46 41.77 -40.72
CA ILE A 996 18.88 41.33 -40.64
C ILE A 996 19.63 41.59 -41.95
N SER A 997 18.96 41.42 -43.11
CA SER A 997 19.51 41.72 -44.45
C SER A 997 20.20 43.08 -44.52
N ASP A 998 19.51 44.11 -44.04
CA ASP A 998 19.86 45.51 -44.27
C ASP A 998 20.90 46.04 -43.28
N LYS A 999 21.20 45.28 -42.21
CA LYS A 999 22.23 45.63 -41.22
C LYS A 999 23.57 44.94 -41.49
N ILE A 1000 23.57 43.61 -41.68
CA ILE A 1000 24.80 42.80 -41.69
C ILE A 1000 25.34 42.56 -43.12
N GLY A 1001 24.46 42.57 -44.13
CA GLY A 1001 24.81 42.37 -45.53
C GLY A 1001 25.08 40.91 -45.91
N TYR A 1002 24.54 40.49 -47.06
CA TYR A 1002 24.60 39.10 -47.54
C TYR A 1002 26.02 38.51 -47.63
N THR A 1003 27.02 39.32 -48.01
CA THR A 1003 28.42 38.88 -48.14
C THR A 1003 29.05 38.48 -46.81
N SER A 1004 28.68 39.15 -45.72
CA SER A 1004 29.20 38.90 -44.36
C SER A 1004 28.68 37.57 -43.81
N LEU A 1005 27.37 37.31 -43.98
CA LEU A 1005 26.76 36.05 -43.59
C LEU A 1005 27.35 34.85 -44.38
N ILE A 1006 27.56 35.03 -45.70
CA ILE A 1006 28.19 34.02 -46.56
C ILE A 1006 29.65 33.77 -46.16
N SER A 1007 30.42 34.80 -45.76
CA SER A 1007 31.81 34.63 -45.34
C SER A 1007 31.93 33.94 -43.98
N VAL A 1008 31.04 34.23 -43.02
CA VAL A 1008 30.96 33.51 -41.73
C VAL A 1008 30.65 32.03 -41.96
N ILE A 1009 29.61 31.72 -42.76
CA ILE A 1009 29.24 30.34 -43.09
C ILE A 1009 30.42 29.60 -43.74
N ALA A 1010 31.08 30.21 -44.74
CA ALA A 1010 32.24 29.62 -45.42
C ALA A 1010 33.48 29.47 -44.50
N SER A 1011 33.67 30.38 -43.54
CA SER A 1011 34.75 30.32 -42.55
C SER A 1011 34.56 29.15 -41.58
N CYS A 1012 33.33 28.95 -41.09
CA CYS A 1012 32.99 27.81 -40.23
C CYS A 1012 33.21 26.47 -40.96
N PHE A 1013 32.75 26.35 -42.22
CA PHE A 1013 33.01 25.15 -43.02
C PHE A 1013 34.50 24.85 -43.20
N LYS A 1014 35.35 25.87 -43.39
CA LYS A 1014 36.80 25.70 -43.59
C LYS A 1014 37.58 25.33 -42.32
N LYS A 1015 36.99 25.44 -41.13
CA LYS A 1015 37.65 25.10 -39.84
C LYS A 1015 37.31 23.70 -39.31
N THR A 1016 36.19 23.09 -39.73
CA THR A 1016 35.72 21.81 -39.21
C THR A 1016 36.13 20.63 -40.10
N VAL A 1017 37.29 20.02 -39.80
CA VAL A 1017 37.97 19.05 -40.68
C VAL A 1017 37.28 17.67 -40.76
N ASN A 1018 36.59 17.23 -39.69
CA ASN A 1018 35.92 15.93 -39.62
C ASN A 1018 34.39 16.10 -39.50
N PHE A 1019 33.64 15.56 -40.46
CA PHE A 1019 32.16 15.57 -40.44
C PHE A 1019 31.61 14.18 -40.79
N PRO A 1020 30.52 13.71 -40.16
CA PRO A 1020 29.80 12.51 -40.62
C PRO A 1020 29.03 12.77 -41.92
N ALA A 1021 29.12 11.84 -42.88
CA ALA A 1021 28.51 11.95 -44.22
C ALA A 1021 27.01 12.30 -44.19
N LYS A 1022 26.28 11.69 -43.25
CA LYS A 1022 24.83 11.87 -43.05
C LYS A 1022 24.45 13.30 -42.66
N SER A 1023 25.33 14.00 -41.94
CA SER A 1023 25.13 15.39 -41.51
C SER A 1023 25.43 16.37 -42.64
N LEU A 1024 26.52 16.16 -43.40
CA LEU A 1024 26.82 16.93 -44.62
C LEU A 1024 25.70 16.81 -45.65
N LEU A 1025 25.19 15.60 -45.90
CA LEU A 1025 24.10 15.38 -46.86
C LEU A 1025 22.79 16.06 -46.45
N ARG A 1026 22.49 16.11 -45.14
CA ARG A 1026 21.33 16.83 -44.60
C ARG A 1026 21.49 18.34 -44.77
N LEU A 1027 22.65 18.88 -44.39
CA LEU A 1027 22.94 20.31 -44.50
C LEU A 1027 22.95 20.79 -45.96
N ALA A 1028 23.44 19.96 -46.89
CA ALA A 1028 23.37 20.24 -48.32
C ALA A 1028 21.92 20.31 -48.86
N LYS A 1029 20.99 19.49 -48.34
CA LYS A 1029 19.55 19.61 -48.66
C LYS A 1029 18.93 20.88 -48.08
N GLU A 1030 19.30 21.25 -46.86
CA GLU A 1030 18.82 22.49 -46.19
C GLU A 1030 19.33 23.75 -46.94
N VAL A 1031 20.60 23.77 -47.36
CA VAL A 1031 21.18 24.85 -48.21
C VAL A 1031 20.61 24.85 -49.63
N TYR A 1032 20.33 23.69 -50.22
CA TYR A 1032 19.63 23.60 -51.52
C TYR A 1032 18.23 24.22 -51.46
N TYR A 1033 17.51 24.07 -50.36
CA TYR A 1033 16.22 24.71 -50.14
C TYR A 1033 16.34 26.26 -50.08
N LEU A 1034 17.38 26.79 -49.40
CA LEU A 1034 17.71 28.21 -49.46
C LEU A 1034 18.07 28.69 -50.88
N CYS A 1035 18.72 27.85 -51.69
CA CYS A 1035 19.03 28.17 -53.09
C CYS A 1035 17.78 28.23 -53.99
N GLN A 1036 16.71 27.50 -53.65
CA GLN A 1036 15.40 27.63 -54.31
C GLN A 1036 14.69 28.93 -53.93
N ILE A 1037 14.89 29.42 -52.70
CA ILE A 1037 14.32 30.69 -52.21
C ILE A 1037 15.10 31.90 -52.75
N ASN A 1038 16.43 31.83 -52.84
CA ASN A 1038 17.27 32.90 -53.39
C ASN A 1038 18.55 32.35 -54.06
N PRO A 1039 18.72 32.54 -55.39
CA PRO A 1039 19.87 32.02 -56.12
C PRO A 1039 21.25 32.49 -55.63
N LYS A 1040 21.35 33.56 -54.84
CA LYS A 1040 22.64 34.04 -54.30
C LYS A 1040 23.31 33.03 -53.35
N PHE A 1041 22.55 32.09 -52.76
CA PHE A 1041 23.11 31.04 -51.90
C PHE A 1041 23.86 29.93 -52.65
N PHE A 1042 23.81 29.87 -54.00
CA PHE A 1042 24.53 28.86 -54.78
C PHE A 1042 26.05 28.81 -54.50
N ALA A 1043 26.66 29.94 -54.11
CA ALA A 1043 28.07 29.97 -53.68
C ALA A 1043 28.34 29.10 -52.44
N CYS A 1044 27.41 29.06 -51.48
CA CYS A 1044 27.51 28.19 -50.30
C CYS A 1044 27.35 26.72 -50.69
N PHE A 1045 26.44 26.41 -51.62
CA PHE A 1045 26.24 25.05 -52.12
C PHE A 1045 27.48 24.52 -52.87
N GLY A 1046 28.15 25.38 -53.66
CA GLY A 1046 29.43 25.06 -54.30
C GLY A 1046 30.51 24.68 -53.30
N ILE A 1047 30.71 25.48 -52.25
CA ILE A 1047 31.70 25.20 -51.19
C ILE A 1047 31.38 23.89 -50.46
N CYS A 1048 30.10 23.61 -50.16
CA CYS A 1048 29.68 22.34 -49.55
C CYS A 1048 30.02 21.13 -50.46
N TYR A 1049 29.85 21.29 -51.77
CA TYR A 1049 30.12 20.24 -52.75
C TYR A 1049 31.62 20.00 -52.99
N GLU A 1050 32.44 21.05 -53.01
CA GLU A 1050 33.91 20.93 -53.09
C GLU A 1050 34.47 20.26 -51.82
N THR A 1051 34.08 20.69 -50.63
CA THR A 1051 34.53 20.09 -49.36
C THR A 1051 34.15 18.60 -49.26
N ALA A 1052 32.97 18.22 -49.74
CA ALA A 1052 32.52 16.83 -49.82
C ALA A 1052 33.27 16.00 -50.89
N LEU A 1053 33.85 16.64 -51.92
CA LEU A 1053 34.73 15.99 -52.89
C LEU A 1053 36.16 15.82 -52.37
N GLU A 1054 36.68 16.74 -51.55
CA GLU A 1054 38.02 16.63 -50.95
C GLU A 1054 38.11 15.48 -49.93
N GLN A 1055 37.08 15.28 -49.10
CA GLN A 1055 37.01 14.16 -48.13
C GLN A 1055 36.87 12.77 -48.77
N LYS A 1056 36.65 12.68 -50.09
CA LYS A 1056 36.34 11.44 -50.83
C LYS A 1056 37.46 10.39 -50.86
N ASN A 1057 38.68 10.76 -50.49
CA ASN A 1057 39.86 9.86 -50.48
C ASN A 1057 40.00 9.02 -49.20
N ASN A 1058 39.06 9.11 -48.25
CA ASN A 1058 39.08 8.36 -47.00
C ASN A 1058 38.18 7.10 -47.09
N ASP A 1059 38.75 5.89 -47.13
CA ASP A 1059 38.02 4.67 -47.53
C ASP A 1059 36.84 4.27 -46.61
N SER A 1060 36.79 4.77 -45.36
CA SER A 1060 35.63 4.61 -44.47
C SER A 1060 34.32 5.14 -45.11
N TYR A 1061 34.38 6.33 -45.73
CA TYR A 1061 33.23 6.98 -46.38
C TYR A 1061 32.64 6.16 -47.54
N ARG A 1062 33.43 5.24 -48.10
CA ARG A 1062 33.15 4.56 -49.37
C ARG A 1062 32.08 3.48 -49.26
N LYS A 1063 31.91 2.87 -48.08
CA LYS A 1063 30.91 1.80 -47.85
C LYS A 1063 29.51 2.34 -47.56
N GLU A 1064 29.37 3.32 -46.65
CA GLU A 1064 28.05 3.86 -46.30
C GLU A 1064 27.44 4.74 -47.41
N THR A 1065 28.26 5.51 -48.12
CA THR A 1065 27.75 6.42 -49.16
C THR A 1065 27.21 5.66 -50.37
N PHE A 1066 27.83 4.53 -50.75
CA PHE A 1066 27.41 3.78 -51.94
C PHE A 1066 26.06 3.06 -51.77
N SER A 1067 25.78 2.48 -50.60
CA SER A 1067 24.51 1.78 -50.36
C SER A 1067 23.31 2.73 -50.39
N TYR A 1068 23.46 3.96 -49.88
CA TYR A 1068 22.35 4.92 -49.78
C TYR A 1068 22.12 5.76 -51.05
N VAL A 1069 23.15 5.95 -51.89
CA VAL A 1069 23.03 6.73 -53.14
C VAL A 1069 22.36 5.93 -54.27
N GLN A 1070 22.45 4.59 -54.25
CA GLN A 1070 22.14 3.79 -55.43
C GLN A 1070 20.66 3.48 -55.69
N VAL A 1071 19.74 3.79 -54.75
CA VAL A 1071 18.33 3.35 -54.85
C VAL A 1071 17.34 4.46 -55.24
N HIS A 1072 17.51 5.74 -54.83
CA HIS A 1072 16.35 6.65 -54.86
C HIS A 1072 16.53 8.15 -55.16
N ASN A 1073 17.66 8.67 -55.67
CA ASN A 1073 17.75 10.11 -56.01
C ASN A 1073 18.60 10.49 -57.23
N LEU A 1074 19.44 9.61 -57.79
CA LEU A 1074 20.32 9.99 -58.92
C LEU A 1074 19.55 10.26 -60.22
N ILE A 1075 18.45 9.52 -60.45
CA ILE A 1075 17.56 9.71 -61.60
C ILE A 1075 16.81 11.04 -61.49
N ASP A 1076 16.34 11.41 -60.29
CA ASP A 1076 15.66 12.69 -60.06
C ASP A 1076 16.59 13.88 -60.20
N LEU A 1077 17.82 13.80 -59.67
CA LEU A 1077 18.85 14.81 -59.87
C LEU A 1077 19.18 15.03 -61.36
N VAL A 1078 19.38 13.95 -62.13
CA VAL A 1078 19.60 14.04 -63.58
C VAL A 1078 18.35 14.57 -64.30
N THR A 1079 17.15 14.20 -63.86
CA THR A 1079 15.89 14.68 -64.45
C THR A 1079 15.66 16.17 -64.19
N VAL A 1080 15.97 16.66 -62.99
CA VAL A 1080 15.95 18.08 -62.63
C VAL A 1080 17.03 18.85 -63.38
N PHE A 1081 18.26 18.33 -63.46
CA PHE A 1081 19.35 18.96 -64.21
C PHE A 1081 19.03 19.06 -65.71
N ASN A 1082 18.41 18.03 -66.29
CA ASN A 1082 17.91 18.04 -67.67
C ASN A 1082 16.73 19.02 -67.85
N LYS A 1083 15.78 19.10 -66.91
CA LYS A 1083 14.69 20.10 -66.93
C LYS A 1083 15.24 21.53 -66.90
N ILE A 1084 16.17 21.82 -66.00
CA ILE A 1084 16.77 23.15 -65.86
C ILE A 1084 17.63 23.48 -67.08
N THR A 1085 18.41 22.53 -67.61
CA THR A 1085 19.20 22.72 -68.85
C THR A 1085 18.28 22.94 -70.06
N ALA A 1086 17.13 22.27 -70.13
CA ALA A 1086 16.13 22.50 -71.17
C ALA A 1086 15.49 23.89 -71.03
N GLN A 1087 15.09 24.30 -69.82
CA GLN A 1087 14.55 25.64 -69.55
C GLN A 1087 15.56 26.75 -69.84
N ALA A 1088 16.83 26.58 -69.45
CA ALA A 1088 17.90 27.53 -69.76
C ALA A 1088 18.15 27.65 -71.27
N LYS A 1089 18.17 26.53 -72.01
CA LYS A 1089 18.23 26.53 -73.48
C LYS A 1089 17.00 27.14 -74.13
N GLN A 1090 15.81 26.93 -73.56
CA GLN A 1090 14.56 27.50 -74.04
C GLN A 1090 14.52 29.02 -73.81
N GLN A 1091 15.02 29.50 -72.67
CA GLN A 1091 15.22 30.93 -72.39
C GLN A 1091 16.31 31.54 -73.27
N GLN A 1092 17.43 30.86 -73.52
CA GLN A 1092 18.43 31.31 -74.49
C GLN A 1092 17.89 31.38 -75.91
N MET A 1093 17.12 30.39 -76.38
CA MET A 1093 16.45 30.46 -77.68
C MET A 1093 15.37 31.56 -77.72
N GLN A 1094 14.65 31.83 -76.63
CA GLN A 1094 13.74 32.97 -76.55
C GLN A 1094 14.49 34.30 -76.59
N GLN A 1095 15.64 34.41 -75.92
CA GLN A 1095 16.49 35.61 -75.94
C GLN A 1095 17.19 35.81 -77.29
N GLN A 1096 17.66 34.75 -77.97
CA GLN A 1096 18.17 34.84 -79.34
C GLN A 1096 17.07 35.22 -80.33
N ASN A 1097 15.89 34.60 -80.24
CA ASN A 1097 14.74 35.00 -81.08
C ASN A 1097 14.27 36.45 -80.76
N GLN A 1098 14.49 36.95 -79.54
CA GLN A 1098 14.31 38.37 -79.21
C GLN A 1098 15.48 39.27 -79.64
N GLN A 1099 16.66 38.73 -79.96
CA GLN A 1099 17.81 39.47 -80.53
C GLN A 1099 17.91 39.37 -82.06
N GLU A 1100 17.15 38.47 -82.69
CA GLU A 1100 16.94 38.39 -84.14
C GLU A 1100 15.61 39.04 -84.58
N SER A 1101 14.78 39.48 -83.61
CA SER A 1101 13.50 40.18 -83.81
C SER A 1101 13.52 41.65 -83.32
N ASN A 1102 14.68 42.14 -82.84
CA ASN A 1102 14.98 43.54 -82.53
C ASN A 1102 16.18 44.01 -83.36
#